data_AF-A0A0R3Q5V5-F1
#
_entry.id   AF-A0A0R3Q5V5-F1
#
_cell.length_a   1.000
_cell.length_b   1.000
_cell.length_c   1.000
_cell.angle_alpha   90.00
_cell.angle_beta   90.00
_cell.angle_gamma   90.00
#
_symmetry.space_group_name_H-M   'P 1'
#
loop_
_entity.id
_entity.type
_entity.pdbx_description
1 polymer ?
#
loop_
_entity_poly.entity_id
_entity_poly.type
_entity_poly.pdbx_seq_one_letter_code
_entity_poly.pdbx_strand_id
1 'polypeptide(L)'
;MKVVRLAITNFRGIQNAELLFDGHTLFVGSNNVGKSTICEALDLVLSPDRLNRTPPIDEFDFYNARYWTQPPADGEPGSVVPLRIEVVLIQPSAAVMAKCGSHIEFWHTKEHRLIGQGEADLAAAPVSVPCLRLETVGRYDEEEDEFVAKTYFVHSPDAAEGEDRKVVPRPIKREFGFLYLRALRTGSRALSLERGSLLDIILRTKGIRTALWERTIERLRGLDVEADANEIAPVLREIEKRLNRYIALEAPGNATSLHVSELTRDHLRKTMAFFLKLSPDQDQVPFAHAGTGTLNTLVLALLSFIADLKPDNVIFAMEEPEIAVPPPTQRRIAQYLLTKSTQAFVTSHSPFVIERFSPSHTLLLSRNAGTVTAQKISDASGLSEKEFKRFARWGLCECMLGKAAVVVEGLTEFHALPVAAARMEAEEPKLTAGHSLDVLGATFFYADGESNMAKFGKFFKTLKLKTFGFYDYSKRPEKATEALKAAYDVNCEHEYKGFEDLVAREMPVATLWTFLHGLRASEEVNEMGIPEARPDEAAVRKMASVALRQGKGAGWAASLFESCPYDELPPTAMDFLRSVYGALPKPVEIEPDDELGKTTVALRKAVARIGQGLQSGQTVLFLSFSRAAVARVLDAAKMDVSYEHLGLLSVETFHAFFWRLLKPHGYLLGAPRRLSILLPHDEAALRGGIGEEDAQWADWLHAREQLFWEQGRVAFDLFAPKAAELLERCGHLVRLIGAAHPLIIVDEAQDTGTHAWRCVELLAPHAQVLCLADLDQQIYDFLPGVGPERVSEIREALDPFEQDLGSDNGRSPDTEILAFANDILTNRPRGAPYRGVERISYNPKMVNWNQLLRRGIKAIFDAAAASGKEPPKSIAVLADTGRNALGASKALSALGEANKGKAVAHKLHFDE
;
A
#
# COMPACT_ATOMS: atom_id res chain seq x y z
N MET A 1 -22.77 19.54 15.98
CA MET A 1 -22.15 20.19 14.80
C MET A 1 -21.97 19.18 13.68
N LYS A 2 -22.04 19.60 12.42
CA LYS A 2 -21.93 18.72 11.23
C LYS A 2 -21.20 19.41 10.09
N VAL A 3 -20.36 18.69 9.36
CA VAL A 3 -19.77 19.11 8.08
C VAL A 3 -20.80 18.91 6.97
N VAL A 4 -21.05 19.95 6.17
CA VAL A 4 -22.00 19.90 5.03
C VAL A 4 -21.33 20.11 3.67
N ARG A 5 -20.12 20.69 3.66
CA ARG A 5 -19.33 20.89 2.44
C ARG A 5 -17.85 20.70 2.75
N LEU A 6 -17.16 20.04 1.83
CA LEU A 6 -15.70 19.96 1.77
C LEU A 6 -15.26 20.32 0.35
N ALA A 7 -14.40 21.32 0.23
CA ALA A 7 -13.70 21.64 -1.00
C ALA A 7 -12.20 21.38 -0.83
N ILE A 8 -11.58 20.72 -1.80
CA ILE A 8 -10.15 20.38 -1.80
C ILE A 8 -9.52 20.94 -3.07
N THR A 9 -8.37 21.60 -2.93
CA THR A 9 -7.54 22.06 -4.04
C THR A 9 -6.08 21.67 -3.80
N ASN A 10 -5.46 21.02 -4.78
CA ASN A 10 -4.05 20.61 -4.82
C ASN A 10 -3.57 19.76 -3.62
N PHE A 11 -4.38 18.83 -3.10
CA PHE A 11 -4.01 17.98 -1.96
C PHE A 11 -3.85 16.51 -2.35
N ARG A 12 -2.63 15.98 -2.24
CA ARG A 12 -2.24 14.59 -2.55
C ARG A 12 -2.74 14.13 -3.92
N GLY A 13 -3.54 13.07 -4.00
CA GLY A 13 -4.12 12.59 -5.26
C GLY A 13 -5.25 13.46 -5.82
N ILE A 14 -5.69 14.50 -5.11
CA ILE A 14 -6.86 15.32 -5.47
C ILE A 14 -6.39 16.71 -5.90
N GLN A 15 -6.52 17.02 -7.18
CA GLN A 15 -6.31 18.37 -7.68
C GLN A 15 -7.50 19.26 -7.31
N ASN A 16 -8.73 18.78 -7.54
CA ASN A 16 -9.96 19.49 -7.21
C ASN A 16 -11.02 18.51 -6.71
N ALA A 17 -11.75 18.86 -5.66
CA ALA A 17 -12.97 18.17 -5.28
C ALA A 17 -13.92 19.14 -4.59
N GLU A 18 -15.22 18.98 -4.84
CA GLU A 18 -16.28 19.64 -4.08
C GLU A 18 -17.32 18.59 -3.71
N LEU A 19 -17.48 18.36 -2.41
CA LEU A 19 -18.30 17.30 -1.85
C LEU A 19 -19.32 17.90 -0.88
N LEU A 20 -20.58 17.52 -1.07
CA LEU A 20 -21.69 17.89 -0.20
C LEU A 20 -22.12 16.70 0.65
N PHE A 21 -22.41 16.95 1.93
CA PHE A 21 -22.79 15.91 2.89
C PHE A 21 -24.10 16.24 3.56
N ASP A 22 -24.86 15.19 3.85
CA ASP A 22 -26.07 15.25 4.63
C ASP A 22 -26.05 14.12 5.66
N GLY A 23 -25.76 14.47 6.93
CA GLY A 23 -25.63 13.50 8.00
C GLY A 23 -24.44 12.55 7.81
N HIS A 24 -24.64 11.27 8.13
CA HIS A 24 -23.61 10.24 7.98
C HIS A 24 -23.30 10.01 6.50
N THR A 25 -22.07 9.64 6.20
CA THR A 25 -21.59 9.46 4.83
C THR A 25 -20.69 8.25 4.74
N LEU A 26 -21.03 7.35 3.82
CA LEU A 26 -20.21 6.23 3.41
C LEU A 26 -19.60 6.54 2.03
N PHE A 27 -18.28 6.49 1.94
CA PHE A 27 -17.53 6.58 0.70
C PHE A 27 -17.27 5.19 0.15
N VAL A 28 -17.77 4.93 -1.06
CA VAL A 28 -17.55 3.73 -1.84
C VAL A 28 -16.86 4.12 -3.15
N GLY A 29 -16.02 3.26 -3.71
CA GLY A 29 -15.36 3.50 -4.99
C GLY A 29 -14.05 2.73 -5.07
N SER A 30 -13.44 2.70 -6.25
CA SER A 30 -12.20 1.96 -6.50
C SER A 30 -11.01 2.42 -5.63
N ASN A 31 -9.96 1.62 -5.60
CA ASN A 31 -8.71 2.00 -4.94
C ASN A 31 -8.12 3.25 -5.62
N ASN A 32 -7.41 4.07 -4.85
CA ASN A 32 -6.76 5.32 -5.31
C ASN A 32 -7.68 6.43 -5.86
N VAL A 33 -9.01 6.29 -5.70
CA VAL A 33 -9.96 7.35 -6.09
C VAL A 33 -9.89 8.60 -5.20
N GLY A 34 -9.39 8.46 -3.96
CA GLY A 34 -9.25 9.56 -3.00
C GLY A 34 -10.02 9.40 -1.69
N LYS A 35 -10.60 8.22 -1.40
CA LYS A 35 -11.35 7.92 -0.16
C LYS A 35 -10.59 8.34 1.12
N SER A 36 -9.38 7.82 1.33
CA SER A 36 -8.54 8.17 2.48
C SER A 36 -8.03 9.61 2.43
N THR A 37 -7.79 10.15 1.23
CA THR A 37 -7.38 11.55 1.05
C THR A 37 -8.45 12.53 1.55
N ILE A 38 -9.73 12.21 1.36
CA ILE A 38 -10.86 13.00 1.89
C ILE A 38 -10.86 13.00 3.42
N CYS A 39 -10.64 11.83 4.06
CA CYS A 39 -10.56 11.74 5.52
C CYS A 39 -9.35 12.49 6.09
N GLU A 40 -8.18 12.40 5.44
CA GLU A 40 -6.98 13.16 5.81
C GLU A 40 -7.17 14.67 5.60
N ALA A 41 -7.91 15.09 4.58
CA ALA A 41 -8.25 16.49 4.36
C ALA A 41 -9.11 17.05 5.50
N LEU A 42 -10.11 16.28 5.93
CA LEU A 42 -10.92 16.62 7.11
C LEU A 42 -10.07 16.67 8.39
N ASP A 43 -9.14 15.73 8.58
CA ASP A 43 -8.20 15.74 9.72
C ASP A 43 -7.32 16.99 9.73
N LEU A 44 -6.81 17.41 8.57
CA LEU A 44 -5.95 18.60 8.48
C LEU A 44 -6.67 19.89 8.90
N VAL A 45 -7.96 20.01 8.56
CA VAL A 45 -8.78 21.19 8.92
C VAL A 45 -9.30 21.11 10.35
N LEU A 46 -9.92 19.99 10.74
CA LEU A 46 -10.74 19.90 11.95
C LEU A 46 -9.97 19.43 13.19
N SER A 47 -8.88 18.69 13.01
CA SER A 47 -8.13 18.11 14.13
C SER A 47 -7.34 19.16 14.92
N PRO A 48 -7.37 19.12 16.26
CA PRO A 48 -6.62 20.07 17.09
C PRO A 48 -5.11 19.80 17.13
N ASP A 49 -4.69 18.57 16.80
CA ASP A 49 -3.30 18.12 16.97
C ASP A 49 -2.56 17.87 15.64
N ARG A 50 -3.26 17.74 14.49
CA ARG A 50 -2.65 17.42 13.18
C ARG A 50 -1.62 18.46 12.70
N LEU A 51 -1.93 19.75 12.85
CA LEU A 51 -1.05 20.88 12.45
C LEU A 51 0.13 21.12 13.40
N ASN A 52 0.27 20.32 14.46
CA ASN A 52 1.33 20.50 15.46
C ASN A 52 2.51 19.55 15.21
N ARG A 53 2.42 18.75 14.14
CA ARG A 53 3.56 17.99 13.64
C ARG A 53 4.53 18.98 13.00
N THR A 54 5.81 18.66 13.06
CA THR A 54 6.86 19.48 12.46
C THR A 54 7.60 18.60 11.44
N PRO A 55 7.45 18.86 10.13
CA PRO A 55 6.50 19.80 9.53
C PRO A 55 5.04 19.28 9.57
N PRO A 56 4.02 20.16 9.48
CA PRO A 56 2.60 19.76 9.49
C PRO A 56 2.19 19.04 8.20
N ILE A 57 2.80 19.40 7.08
CA ILE A 57 2.63 18.82 5.74
C ILE A 57 4.01 18.68 5.08
N ASP A 58 4.10 17.93 3.99
CA ASP A 58 5.31 17.77 3.19
C ASP A 58 5.03 17.94 1.69
N GLU A 59 6.07 17.79 0.84
CA GLU A 59 5.99 17.88 -0.61
C GLU A 59 4.89 16.99 -1.20
N PHE A 60 4.71 15.79 -0.65
CA PHE A 60 3.79 14.78 -1.15
C PHE A 60 2.34 15.01 -0.71
N ASP A 61 2.11 15.96 0.21
CA ASP A 61 0.78 16.47 0.51
C ASP A 61 0.24 17.39 -0.62
N PHE A 62 1.09 17.88 -1.55
CA PHE A 62 0.66 18.66 -2.72
C PHE A 62 0.33 17.77 -3.93
N TYR A 63 -0.63 18.19 -4.74
CA TYR A 63 -0.99 17.47 -5.96
C TYR A 63 0.20 17.36 -6.92
N ASN A 64 0.59 16.13 -7.26
CA ASN A 64 1.80 15.81 -8.04
C ASN A 64 3.09 16.40 -7.47
N ALA A 65 3.16 16.60 -6.15
CA ALA A 65 4.25 17.32 -5.48
C ALA A 65 4.53 18.73 -6.05
N ARG A 66 3.50 19.35 -6.67
CA ARG A 66 3.59 20.69 -7.25
C ARG A 66 3.22 21.74 -6.21
N TYR A 67 4.20 22.14 -5.40
CA TYR A 67 4.09 23.23 -4.43
C TYR A 67 4.73 24.54 -4.93
N TRP A 68 5.39 24.51 -6.09
CA TRP A 68 6.06 25.65 -6.72
C TRP A 68 6.00 25.52 -8.23
N THR A 69 5.84 26.64 -8.93
CA THR A 69 5.86 26.74 -10.40
C THR A 69 7.14 27.41 -10.84
N GLN A 70 7.78 26.84 -11.87
CA GLN A 70 8.95 27.49 -12.48
C GLN A 70 8.55 28.80 -13.16
N PRO A 71 9.41 29.83 -13.06
CA PRO A 71 9.22 31.06 -13.81
C PRO A 71 9.11 30.75 -15.32
N PRO A 72 8.07 31.21 -16.03
CA PRO A 72 8.03 31.08 -17.48
C PRO A 72 9.21 31.83 -18.12
N ALA A 73 9.56 31.45 -19.35
CA ALA A 73 10.71 32.01 -20.09
C ALA A 73 10.68 33.55 -20.26
N ASP A 74 9.52 34.17 -20.01
CA ASP A 74 9.24 35.59 -20.18
C ASP A 74 9.62 36.47 -18.97
N GLY A 75 10.30 35.91 -17.95
CA GLY A 75 10.90 36.69 -16.86
C GLY A 75 9.98 37.02 -15.68
N GLU A 76 8.80 36.42 -15.58
CA GLU A 76 7.99 36.45 -14.35
C GLU A 76 8.59 35.51 -13.29
N PRO A 77 8.66 35.89 -12.00
CA PRO A 77 9.17 35.02 -10.95
C PRO A 77 8.28 33.78 -10.75
N GLY A 78 8.90 32.66 -10.37
CA GLY A 78 8.16 31.45 -9.98
C GLY A 78 7.23 31.74 -8.80
N SER A 79 6.13 30.99 -8.71
CA SER A 79 5.13 31.21 -7.65
C SER A 79 4.87 29.94 -6.85
N VAL A 80 4.73 30.13 -5.53
CA VAL A 80 4.29 29.08 -4.61
C VAL A 80 2.86 28.70 -4.94
N VAL A 81 2.64 27.39 -5.11
CA VAL A 81 1.32 26.80 -5.33
C VAL A 81 0.80 26.26 -4.00
N PRO A 82 -0.17 26.94 -3.37
CA PRO A 82 -0.72 26.45 -2.11
C PRO A 82 -1.68 25.27 -2.34
N LEU A 83 -1.74 24.38 -1.36
CA LEU A 83 -2.88 23.48 -1.18
C LEU A 83 -3.94 24.16 -0.32
N ARG A 84 -5.21 23.90 -0.61
CA ARG A 84 -6.35 24.50 0.11
C ARG A 84 -7.39 23.46 0.43
N ILE A 85 -7.91 23.51 1.65
CA ILE A 85 -8.98 22.63 2.09
C ILE A 85 -10.01 23.49 2.84
N GLU A 86 -11.18 23.68 2.25
CA GLU A 86 -12.29 24.43 2.84
C GLU A 86 -13.34 23.46 3.41
N VAL A 87 -13.83 23.73 4.62
CA VAL A 87 -14.88 22.98 5.29
C VAL A 87 -15.96 23.94 5.79
N VAL A 88 -17.23 23.62 5.52
CA VAL A 88 -18.39 24.32 6.10
C VAL A 88 -19.03 23.44 7.16
N LEU A 89 -19.12 23.98 8.38
CA LEU A 89 -19.74 23.36 9.54
C LEU A 89 -21.07 24.03 9.86
N ILE A 90 -22.16 23.29 10.01
CA ILE A 90 -23.44 23.81 10.50
C ILE A 90 -23.73 23.32 11.91
N GLN A 91 -24.72 23.96 12.55
CA GLN A 91 -25.16 23.62 13.90
C GLN A 91 -23.98 23.62 14.90
N PRO A 92 -23.17 24.70 14.94
CA PRO A 92 -22.12 24.84 15.94
C PRO A 92 -22.70 24.71 17.35
N SER A 93 -21.92 24.11 18.26
CA SER A 93 -22.32 23.96 19.65
C SER A 93 -22.38 25.33 20.35
N ALA A 94 -23.08 25.41 21.49
CA ALA A 94 -23.15 26.66 22.26
C ALA A 94 -21.76 27.20 22.64
N ALA A 95 -20.81 26.32 22.93
CA ALA A 95 -19.42 26.70 23.22
C ALA A 95 -18.68 27.26 22.00
N VAL A 96 -18.91 26.70 20.79
CA VAL A 96 -18.36 27.23 19.54
C VAL A 96 -19.02 28.57 19.21
N MET A 97 -20.34 28.67 19.32
CA MET A 97 -21.07 29.93 19.10
C MET A 97 -20.57 31.06 20.00
N ALA A 98 -20.39 30.79 21.30
CA ALA A 98 -19.89 31.79 22.25
C ALA A 98 -18.47 32.26 21.92
N LYS A 99 -17.61 31.37 21.40
CA LYS A 99 -16.20 31.68 21.08
C LYS A 99 -15.99 32.24 19.67
N CYS A 100 -16.90 31.95 18.74
CA CYS A 100 -16.75 32.24 17.30
C CYS A 100 -17.85 33.15 16.76
N GLY A 101 -18.61 33.85 17.61
CA GLY A 101 -19.80 34.60 17.21
C GLY A 101 -19.60 35.57 16.04
N SER A 102 -18.48 36.29 16.01
CA SER A 102 -18.15 37.22 14.90
C SER A 102 -17.71 36.53 13.61
N HIS A 103 -17.49 35.21 13.63
CA HIS A 103 -17.07 34.41 12.48
C HIS A 103 -18.22 33.57 11.87
N ILE A 104 -19.45 33.73 12.38
CA ILE A 104 -20.62 32.95 11.93
C ILE A 104 -21.18 33.52 10.63
N GLU A 105 -21.35 32.64 9.65
CA GLU A 105 -22.08 32.87 8.39
C GLU A 105 -23.40 32.08 8.39
N PHE A 106 -24.23 32.20 7.35
CA PHE A 106 -25.48 31.44 7.22
C PHE A 106 -25.47 30.53 6.00
N TRP A 107 -25.85 29.27 6.20
CA TRP A 107 -25.92 28.23 5.17
C TRP A 107 -27.37 27.98 4.77
N HIS A 108 -27.67 28.10 3.48
CA HIS A 108 -28.98 27.80 2.92
C HIS A 108 -29.16 26.27 2.82
N THR A 109 -30.18 25.73 3.51
CA THR A 109 -30.34 24.28 3.70
C THR A 109 -30.77 23.54 2.44
N LYS A 110 -31.61 24.17 1.59
CA LYS A 110 -32.07 23.56 0.32
C LYS A 110 -31.12 23.77 -0.87
N GLU A 111 -30.60 24.98 -1.04
CA GLU A 111 -29.71 25.32 -2.16
C GLU A 111 -28.25 24.91 -1.94
N HIS A 112 -27.91 24.45 -0.73
CA HIS A 112 -26.56 24.01 -0.37
C HIS A 112 -25.47 25.05 -0.70
N ARG A 113 -25.72 26.31 -0.33
CA ARG A 113 -24.81 27.44 -0.53
C ARG A 113 -24.82 28.39 0.66
N LEU A 114 -23.83 29.28 0.72
CA LEU A 114 -23.83 30.41 1.65
C LEU A 114 -24.82 31.48 1.22
N ILE A 115 -25.38 32.18 2.21
CA ILE A 115 -26.19 33.38 1.98
C ILE A 115 -25.28 34.57 1.72
N GLY A 116 -25.54 35.29 0.64
CA GLY A 116 -24.77 36.45 0.20
C GLY A 116 -25.19 37.76 0.86
N GLN A 117 -24.38 38.80 0.66
CA GLN A 117 -24.76 40.17 1.06
C GLN A 117 -26.02 40.61 0.29
N GLY A 118 -27.01 41.15 1.01
CA GLY A 118 -28.30 41.57 0.45
C GLY A 118 -29.42 40.52 0.50
N GLU A 119 -29.14 39.29 0.94
CA GLU A 119 -30.12 38.21 1.09
C GLU A 119 -30.58 38.01 2.56
N ALA A 120 -30.64 39.08 3.36
CA ALA A 120 -30.94 39.00 4.80
C ALA A 120 -32.29 38.34 5.11
N ASP A 121 -33.27 38.48 4.22
CA ASP A 121 -34.61 37.87 4.35
C ASP A 121 -34.55 36.32 4.30
N LEU A 122 -33.48 35.75 3.73
CA LEU A 122 -33.24 34.31 3.67
C LEU A 122 -32.45 33.78 4.89
N ALA A 123 -31.96 34.67 5.77
CA ALA A 123 -31.12 34.32 6.94
C ALA A 123 -31.92 33.73 8.12
N ALA A 124 -33.24 33.56 7.99
CA ALA A 124 -34.09 32.98 9.02
C ALA A 124 -34.25 31.46 8.88
N ALA A 125 -34.27 30.75 10.02
CA ALA A 125 -34.65 29.35 10.05
C ALA A 125 -36.13 29.18 9.62
N PRO A 126 -36.50 28.12 8.87
CA PRO A 126 -35.70 26.94 8.51
C PRO A 126 -34.94 27.07 7.18
N VAL A 127 -35.01 28.23 6.50
CA VAL A 127 -34.39 28.44 5.18
C VAL A 127 -32.88 28.33 5.28
N SER A 128 -32.30 28.91 6.33
CA SER A 128 -30.88 28.82 6.62
C SER A 128 -30.56 28.53 8.07
N VAL A 129 -29.32 28.09 8.30
CA VAL A 129 -28.78 27.75 9.61
C VAL A 129 -27.42 28.42 9.83
N PRO A 130 -27.08 28.78 11.08
CA PRO A 130 -25.75 29.27 11.40
C PRO A 130 -24.67 28.25 11.01
N CYS A 131 -23.61 28.75 10.39
CA CYS A 131 -22.49 27.95 9.94
C CYS A 131 -21.15 28.63 10.20
N LEU A 132 -20.09 27.83 10.22
CA LEU A 132 -18.71 28.24 10.38
C LEU A 132 -17.92 27.72 9.18
N ARG A 133 -17.25 28.61 8.46
CA ARG A 133 -16.43 28.25 7.31
C ARG A 133 -14.95 28.39 7.63
N LEU A 134 -14.23 27.29 7.41
CA LEU A 134 -12.82 27.15 7.76
C LEU A 134 -12.04 26.80 6.50
N GLU A 135 -10.86 27.39 6.31
CA GLU A 135 -9.94 27.00 5.25
C GLU A 135 -8.57 26.69 5.83
N THR A 136 -8.01 25.53 5.52
CA THR A 136 -6.58 25.26 5.75
C THR A 136 -5.81 25.54 4.49
N VAL A 137 -4.78 26.38 4.61
CA VAL A 137 -3.85 26.70 3.54
C VAL A 137 -2.50 26.13 3.92
N GLY A 138 -1.99 25.23 3.08
CA GLY A 138 -0.64 24.70 3.16
C GLY A 138 0.21 25.32 2.05
N ARG A 139 1.42 25.76 2.39
CA ARG A 139 2.35 26.37 1.44
C ARG A 139 3.79 26.02 1.80
N TYR A 140 4.65 26.07 0.80
CA TYR A 140 6.09 26.15 1.01
C TYR A 140 6.43 27.59 1.41
N ASP A 141 7.20 27.76 2.48
CA ASP A 141 7.71 29.04 2.94
C ASP A 141 9.15 29.23 2.45
N GLU A 142 9.34 30.05 1.42
CA GLU A 142 10.65 30.21 0.75
C GLU A 142 11.70 30.88 1.65
N GLU A 143 11.28 31.70 2.61
CA GLU A 143 12.19 32.41 3.52
C GLU A 143 12.80 31.47 4.57
N GLU A 144 11.97 30.57 5.12
CA GLU A 144 12.35 29.65 6.20
C GLU A 144 12.72 28.25 5.68
N ASP A 145 12.53 27.97 4.38
CA ASP A 145 12.72 26.65 3.75
C ASP A 145 11.93 25.53 4.44
N GLU A 146 10.69 25.83 4.84
CA GLU A 146 9.82 24.90 5.55
C GLU A 146 8.41 24.83 4.94
N PHE A 147 7.78 23.67 5.08
CA PHE A 147 6.38 23.50 4.75
C PHE A 147 5.49 23.92 5.92
N VAL A 148 4.63 24.90 5.71
CA VAL A 148 3.76 25.46 6.74
C VAL A 148 2.29 25.25 6.37
N ALA A 149 1.47 24.98 7.38
CA ALA A 149 0.02 24.87 7.21
C ALA A 149 -0.71 25.51 8.39
N LYS A 150 -1.69 26.36 8.09
CA LYS A 150 -2.54 27.03 9.08
C LYS A 150 -4.00 26.99 8.65
N THR A 151 -4.90 26.88 9.62
CA THR A 151 -6.35 26.95 9.40
C THR A 151 -6.88 28.32 9.80
N TYR A 152 -7.71 28.91 8.97
CA TYR A 152 -8.26 30.25 9.13
C TYR A 152 -9.79 30.22 9.16
N PHE A 153 -10.39 31.19 9.85
CA PHE A 153 -11.80 31.54 9.65
C PHE A 153 -11.91 32.29 8.32
N VAL A 154 -12.73 31.80 7.40
CA VAL A 154 -12.85 32.46 6.09
C VAL A 154 -13.55 33.81 6.22
N HIS A 155 -14.58 33.89 7.08
CA HIS A 155 -15.15 35.16 7.52
C HIS A 155 -14.41 35.68 8.77
N SER A 156 -13.62 36.74 8.62
CA SER A 156 -12.81 37.34 9.70
C SER A 156 -12.99 38.87 9.77
N PRO A 157 -14.14 39.38 10.26
CA PRO A 157 -14.40 40.82 10.31
C PRO A 157 -13.48 41.56 11.30
N ASP A 158 -12.92 40.85 12.27
CA ASP A 158 -12.04 41.40 13.32
C ASP A 158 -10.53 41.18 13.02
N ALA A 159 -10.16 40.95 11.76
CA ALA A 159 -8.74 40.76 11.40
C ALA A 159 -7.95 42.07 11.59
N ALA A 160 -6.69 41.97 12.02
CA ALA A 160 -5.84 43.14 12.22
C ALA A 160 -5.49 43.80 10.87
N GLU A 161 -5.17 45.10 10.90
CA GLU A 161 -4.80 45.86 9.70
C GLU A 161 -3.56 45.23 9.04
N GLY A 162 -3.72 44.66 7.84
CA GLY A 162 -2.68 43.92 7.10
C GLY A 162 -2.76 42.39 7.18
N GLU A 163 -3.66 41.80 7.97
CA GLU A 163 -3.96 40.37 7.95
C GLU A 163 -5.28 40.08 7.23
N ASP A 164 -5.27 39.24 6.20
CA ASP A 164 -6.49 38.92 5.46
C ASP A 164 -7.46 38.02 6.26
N ARG A 165 -6.96 37.15 7.16
CA ARG A 165 -7.78 36.15 7.88
C ARG A 165 -7.21 35.73 9.24
N LYS A 166 -8.09 35.52 10.22
CA LYS A 166 -7.73 35.09 11.58
C LYS A 166 -7.52 33.58 11.67
N VAL A 167 -6.42 33.16 12.30
CA VAL A 167 -6.10 31.74 12.53
C VAL A 167 -7.05 31.12 13.55
N VAL A 168 -7.52 29.90 13.31
CA VAL A 168 -8.36 29.12 14.23
C VAL A 168 -7.50 28.56 15.37
N PRO A 169 -7.70 29.00 16.63
CA PRO A 169 -6.91 28.52 17.76
C PRO A 169 -7.22 27.06 18.10
N ARG A 170 -6.20 26.32 18.57
CA ARG A 170 -6.35 24.93 19.02
C ARG A 170 -7.47 24.71 20.05
N PRO A 171 -7.70 25.59 21.05
CA PRO A 171 -8.81 25.43 21.98
C PRO A 171 -10.18 25.43 21.30
N ILE A 172 -10.34 26.15 20.18
CA ILE A 172 -11.59 26.14 19.39
C ILE A 172 -11.69 24.84 18.60
N LYS A 173 -10.61 24.39 17.94
CA LYS A 173 -10.60 23.10 17.22
C LYS A 173 -10.99 21.91 18.11
N ARG A 174 -10.63 21.94 19.40
CA ARG A 174 -11.03 20.90 20.38
C ARG A 174 -12.54 20.84 20.64
N GLU A 175 -13.24 21.94 20.42
CA GLU A 175 -14.70 22.00 20.50
C GLU A 175 -15.36 21.43 19.24
N PHE A 176 -14.61 21.07 18.19
CA PHE A 176 -15.22 20.50 16.98
C PHE A 176 -15.58 19.03 17.12
N GLY A 177 -14.96 18.31 18.06
CA GLY A 177 -15.28 16.91 18.32
C GLY A 177 -14.90 15.94 17.20
N PHE A 178 -13.96 16.32 16.34
CA PHE A 178 -13.50 15.49 15.23
C PHE A 178 -12.52 14.40 15.70
N LEU A 179 -12.76 13.16 15.30
CA LEU A 179 -11.96 11.98 15.64
C LEU A 179 -11.73 11.14 14.38
N TYR A 180 -10.47 10.91 14.04
CA TYR A 180 -10.09 10.18 12.83
C TYR A 180 -9.36 8.87 13.16
N LEU A 181 -9.83 7.78 12.57
CA LEU A 181 -9.26 6.44 12.65
C LEU A 181 -8.86 5.96 11.25
N ARG A 182 -7.56 5.72 11.09
CA ARG A 182 -6.96 5.18 9.86
C ARG A 182 -7.18 3.67 9.75
N ALA A 183 -7.05 3.15 8.52
CA ALA A 183 -7.22 1.74 8.19
C ALA A 183 -6.29 0.82 9.01
N LEU A 184 -4.99 1.12 9.03
CA LEU A 184 -4.02 0.43 9.87
C LEU A 184 -4.10 0.95 11.32
N ARG A 185 -4.83 0.18 12.14
CA ARG A 185 -4.98 0.41 13.58
C ARG A 185 -3.80 -0.12 14.41
N THR A 186 -2.74 -0.56 13.73
CA THR A 186 -1.48 -1.09 14.29
C THR A 186 -0.64 -0.02 14.99
N GLY A 187 -0.97 1.26 14.82
CA GLY A 187 -0.28 2.34 15.50
C GLY A 187 -0.55 2.29 17.01
N SER A 188 0.45 1.84 17.77
CA SER A 188 0.61 2.05 19.23
C SER A 188 0.06 3.39 19.69
N ARG A 189 0.24 4.43 18.87
CA ARG A 189 -0.24 5.80 19.08
C ARG A 189 -1.71 5.92 19.49
N ALA A 190 -2.67 5.26 18.83
CA ALA A 190 -4.10 5.44 19.17
C ALA A 190 -4.44 4.95 20.59
N LEU A 191 -3.70 3.93 21.05
CA LEU A 191 -3.81 3.27 22.36
C LEU A 191 -2.70 3.70 23.33
N SER A 192 -1.91 4.72 22.97
CA SER A 192 -0.82 5.28 23.80
C SER A 192 -1.32 6.45 24.66
N LEU A 193 -0.40 7.11 25.35
CA LEU A 193 -0.66 8.38 26.06
C LEU A 193 -0.15 9.61 25.31
N GLU A 194 0.24 9.44 24.04
CA GLU A 194 0.64 10.53 23.16
C GLU A 194 -0.50 11.53 22.95
N ARG A 195 -0.12 12.78 22.68
CA ARG A 195 -1.08 13.86 22.44
C ARG A 195 -1.99 13.53 21.25
N GLY A 196 -3.29 13.62 21.48
CA GLY A 196 -4.31 13.35 20.46
C GLY A 196 -4.69 11.88 20.29
N SER A 197 -4.10 10.96 21.06
CA SER A 197 -4.58 9.57 21.14
C SER A 197 -5.95 9.47 21.82
N LEU A 198 -6.65 8.34 21.64
CA LEU A 198 -7.99 8.14 22.23
C LEU A 198 -7.93 8.22 23.76
N LEU A 199 -6.93 7.55 24.37
CA LEU A 199 -6.73 7.61 25.82
C LEU A 199 -6.31 9.00 26.29
N ASP A 200 -5.53 9.73 25.49
CA ASP A 200 -5.14 11.11 25.80
C ASP A 200 -6.34 12.06 25.86
N ILE A 201 -7.28 11.89 24.93
CA ILE A 201 -8.54 12.62 24.87
C ILE A 201 -9.42 12.28 26.08
N ILE A 202 -9.56 10.99 26.41
CA ILE A 202 -10.34 10.53 27.57
C ILE A 202 -9.79 11.12 28.87
N LEU A 203 -8.49 10.98 29.11
CA LEU A 203 -7.85 11.45 30.34
C LEU A 203 -7.88 12.98 30.47
N ARG A 204 -7.80 13.74 29.37
CA ARG A 204 -7.98 15.20 29.39
C ARG A 204 -9.40 15.57 29.76
N THR A 205 -10.38 14.91 29.13
CA THR A 205 -11.79 15.20 29.35
C THR A 205 -12.21 14.92 30.79
N LYS A 206 -11.59 13.93 31.45
CA LYS A 206 -11.75 13.65 32.88
C LYS A 206 -10.87 14.48 33.82
N GLY A 207 -9.96 15.31 33.31
CA GLY A 207 -9.08 16.17 34.13
C GLY A 207 -7.94 15.45 34.85
N ILE A 208 -7.52 14.25 34.43
CA ILE A 208 -6.63 13.33 35.21
C ILE A 208 -5.13 13.72 35.14
N ARG A 209 -4.73 14.89 34.64
CA ARG A 209 -3.44 15.02 33.91
C ARG A 209 -2.26 15.76 34.55
N THR A 210 -2.29 16.17 35.80
CA THR A 210 -1.22 17.00 36.40
C THR A 210 -0.49 16.39 37.60
N ALA A 211 -0.90 15.23 38.11
CA ALA A 211 -0.20 14.61 39.23
C ALA A 211 0.53 13.31 38.84
N LEU A 212 0.05 12.60 37.82
CA LEU A 212 0.63 11.32 37.42
C LEU A 212 2.06 11.48 36.89
N TRP A 213 2.31 12.46 36.03
CA TRP A 213 3.60 12.60 35.34
C TRP A 213 4.70 12.98 36.31
N GLU A 214 4.44 13.98 37.14
CA GLU A 214 5.35 14.50 38.15
C GLU A 214 5.73 13.40 39.15
N ARG A 215 4.74 12.69 39.68
CA ARG A 215 4.96 11.57 40.59
C ARG A 215 5.71 10.40 39.94
N THR A 216 5.44 10.12 38.67
CA THR A 216 6.12 9.02 37.95
C THR A 216 7.57 9.40 37.65
N ILE A 217 7.84 10.63 37.20
CA ILE A 217 9.19 11.14 36.98
C ILE A 217 9.98 11.15 38.29
N GLU A 218 9.37 11.57 39.39
CA GLU A 218 10.00 11.56 40.72
C GLU A 218 10.36 10.13 41.16
N ARG A 219 9.43 9.18 41.00
CA ARG A 219 9.69 7.75 41.29
C ARG A 219 10.78 7.16 40.39
N LEU A 220 10.77 7.43 39.10
CA LEU A 220 11.80 6.93 38.16
C LEU A 220 13.16 7.58 38.38
N ARG A 221 13.20 8.83 38.85
CA ARG A 221 14.45 9.51 39.25
C ARG A 221 15.05 8.87 40.50
N GLY A 222 14.21 8.42 41.44
CA GLY A 222 14.63 7.71 42.65
C GLY A 222 14.87 6.21 42.45
N LEU A 223 14.62 5.66 41.27
CA LEU A 223 14.88 4.26 40.97
C LEU A 223 16.38 4.06 40.71
N ASP A 224 17.06 3.39 41.63
CA ASP A 224 18.47 3.05 41.49
C ASP A 224 18.62 1.78 40.63
N VAL A 225 18.85 1.99 39.33
CA VAL A 225 19.07 0.90 38.37
C VAL A 225 20.47 0.30 38.54
N GLU A 226 21.42 1.07 39.05
CA GLU A 226 22.82 0.66 39.19
C GLU A 226 22.99 -0.36 40.33
N ALA A 227 22.14 -0.29 41.37
CA ALA A 227 22.09 -1.28 42.45
C ALA A 227 21.89 -2.73 41.95
N ASP A 228 21.11 -2.90 40.88
CA ASP A 228 20.82 -4.20 40.26
C ASP A 228 21.70 -4.49 39.02
N ALA A 229 22.55 -3.54 38.60
CA ALA A 229 23.36 -3.59 37.39
C ALA A 229 24.88 -3.44 37.69
N ASN A 230 25.38 -4.25 38.62
CA ASN A 230 26.78 -4.21 39.11
C ASN A 230 27.85 -4.31 38.01
N GLU A 231 27.53 -4.87 36.84
CA GLU A 231 28.43 -5.00 35.69
C GLU A 231 28.61 -3.70 34.90
N ILE A 232 27.64 -2.77 34.96
CA ILE A 232 27.64 -1.51 34.20
C ILE A 232 28.40 -0.40 34.94
N ALA A 233 28.37 -0.41 36.27
CA ALA A 233 29.01 0.62 37.10
C ALA A 233 30.52 0.82 36.83
N PRO A 234 31.35 -0.22 36.58
CA PRO A 234 32.75 -0.03 36.20
C PRO A 234 32.93 0.70 34.86
N VAL A 235 32.04 0.47 33.89
CA VAL A 235 32.08 1.09 32.56
C VAL A 235 31.78 2.58 32.66
N LEU A 236 30.74 2.96 33.41
CA LEU A 236 30.40 4.37 33.66
C LEU A 236 31.56 5.13 34.32
N ARG A 237 32.24 4.49 35.28
CA ARG A 237 33.42 5.08 35.94
C ARG A 237 34.61 5.28 35.01
N GLU A 238 34.85 4.36 34.07
CA GLU A 238 35.91 4.55 33.07
C GLU A 238 35.56 5.67 32.06
N ILE A 239 34.28 5.80 31.69
CA ILE A 239 33.79 6.91 30.86
C ILE A 239 34.03 8.26 31.56
N GLU A 240 33.67 8.38 32.84
CA GLU A 240 33.93 9.59 33.65
C GLU A 240 35.42 9.92 33.71
N LYS A 241 36.27 8.92 33.95
CA LYS A 241 37.73 9.09 34.00
C LYS A 241 38.30 9.58 32.66
N ARG A 242 37.68 9.22 31.53
CA ARG A 242 38.06 9.71 30.21
C ARG A 242 37.53 11.12 29.96
N LEU A 243 36.28 11.39 30.31
CA LEU A 243 35.66 12.71 30.18
C LEU A 243 36.43 13.77 30.97
N ASN A 244 36.88 13.45 32.18
CA ASN A 244 37.68 14.35 33.02
C ASN A 244 39.02 14.78 32.42
N ARG A 245 39.52 14.09 31.38
CA ARG A 245 40.73 14.51 30.65
C ARG A 245 40.45 15.64 29.66
N TYR A 246 39.20 15.80 29.23
CA TYR A 246 38.78 16.77 28.22
C TYR A 246 37.97 17.92 28.83
N ILE A 247 37.20 17.66 29.89
CA ILE A 247 36.31 18.62 30.54
C ILE A 247 36.45 18.43 32.05
N ALA A 248 36.78 19.50 32.79
CA ALA A 248 36.81 19.45 34.25
C ALA A 248 35.39 19.36 34.80
N LEU A 249 34.99 18.19 35.31
CA LEU A 249 33.69 18.00 35.96
C LEU A 249 33.79 18.45 37.42
N GLU A 250 33.06 19.52 37.79
CA GLU A 250 33.05 20.09 39.15
C GLU A 250 32.03 19.43 40.09
N ALA A 251 31.36 18.35 39.66
CA ALA A 251 30.31 17.69 40.43
C ALA A 251 30.90 16.80 41.54
N PRO A 252 30.44 16.91 42.81
CA PRO A 252 30.85 16.01 43.87
C PRO A 252 30.19 14.64 43.71
N GLY A 253 30.99 13.58 43.55
CA GLY A 253 30.53 12.18 43.41
C GLY A 253 30.66 11.65 41.97
N ASN A 254 29.91 10.60 41.64
CA ASN A 254 29.81 10.09 40.27
C ASN A 254 29.08 11.14 39.41
N ALA A 255 29.71 11.57 38.33
CA ALA A 255 29.19 12.61 37.44
C ALA A 255 28.24 12.08 36.35
N THR A 256 28.19 10.76 36.17
CA THR A 256 27.32 10.03 35.26
C THR A 256 26.38 9.12 36.04
N SER A 257 25.16 8.97 35.53
CA SER A 257 24.13 8.12 36.14
C SER A 257 23.28 7.46 35.06
N LEU A 258 22.82 6.23 35.33
CA LEU A 258 21.91 5.50 34.46
C LEU A 258 20.44 5.70 34.87
N HIS A 259 19.59 6.01 33.90
CA HIS A 259 18.14 6.14 34.11
C HIS A 259 17.36 5.31 33.09
N VAL A 260 16.21 4.74 33.51
CA VAL A 260 15.32 3.92 32.66
C VAL A 260 14.59 4.76 31.59
N SER A 261 14.70 6.08 31.64
CA SER A 261 14.00 7.00 30.73
C SER A 261 14.69 8.35 30.65
N GLU A 262 14.32 9.18 29.66
CA GLU A 262 14.75 10.58 29.60
C GLU A 262 14.17 11.47 30.72
N LEU A 263 13.32 10.91 31.60
CA LEU A 263 12.67 11.62 32.72
C LEU A 263 11.85 12.85 32.28
N THR A 264 11.42 12.88 31.02
CA THR A 264 10.55 13.93 30.48
C THR A 264 9.11 13.44 30.35
N ARG A 265 8.16 14.39 30.44
CA ARG A 265 6.73 14.08 30.20
C ARG A 265 6.48 13.61 28.77
N ASP A 266 7.27 14.07 27.81
CA ASP A 266 7.11 13.68 26.41
C ASP A 266 7.56 12.23 26.19
N HIS A 267 8.71 11.86 26.75
CA HIS A 267 9.21 10.49 26.69
C HIS A 267 8.28 9.51 27.41
N LEU A 268 7.74 9.85 28.59
CA LEU A 268 6.77 8.99 29.28
C LEU A 268 5.47 8.78 28.50
N ARG A 269 5.00 9.78 27.74
CA ARG A 269 3.81 9.61 26.89
C ARG A 269 4.01 8.60 25.77
N LYS A 270 5.24 8.52 25.24
CA LYS A 270 5.65 7.61 24.17
C LYS A 270 5.92 6.20 24.68
N THR A 271 6.40 6.06 25.92
CA THR A 271 6.89 4.78 26.47
C THR A 271 5.92 4.06 27.39
N MET A 272 5.01 4.78 28.08
CA MET A 272 4.01 4.13 28.93
C MET A 272 3.00 3.33 28.09
N ALA A 273 2.89 2.03 28.40
CA ALA A 273 1.96 1.12 27.74
C ALA A 273 0.91 0.59 28.72
N PHE A 274 -0.31 0.38 28.22
CA PHE A 274 -1.37 -0.32 28.94
C PHE A 274 -1.33 -1.81 28.60
N PHE A 275 -1.62 -2.65 29.59
CA PHE A 275 -1.63 -4.10 29.45
C PHE A 275 -3.03 -4.66 29.71
N LEU A 276 -3.40 -5.73 29.01
CA LEU A 276 -4.64 -6.47 29.27
C LEU A 276 -4.39 -7.96 29.46
N LYS A 277 -5.27 -8.60 30.22
CA LYS A 277 -5.39 -10.05 30.37
C LYS A 277 -6.68 -10.52 29.71
N LEU A 278 -6.58 -11.41 28.72
CA LEU A 278 -7.75 -11.86 27.93
C LEU A 278 -8.35 -13.17 28.46
N SER A 279 -7.50 -14.04 29.01
CA SER A 279 -7.92 -15.33 29.54
C SER A 279 -7.37 -15.52 30.96
N PRO A 280 -8.05 -16.28 31.84
CA PRO A 280 -7.60 -16.49 33.22
C PRO A 280 -6.18 -17.07 33.34
N ASP A 281 -5.78 -17.87 32.36
CA ASP A 281 -4.50 -18.58 32.22
C ASP A 281 -3.41 -17.77 31.50
N GLN A 282 -3.72 -16.56 31.03
CA GLN A 282 -2.75 -15.70 30.34
C GLN A 282 -2.20 -14.62 31.29
N ASP A 283 -0.91 -14.29 31.16
CA ASP A 283 -0.36 -13.06 31.74
C ASP A 283 -0.76 -11.82 30.94
N GLN A 284 -0.60 -10.64 31.55
CA GLN A 284 -0.97 -9.40 30.89
C GLN A 284 -0.05 -9.13 29.69
N VAL A 285 -0.61 -8.71 28.56
CA VAL A 285 0.15 -8.31 27.37
C VAL A 285 -0.15 -6.84 27.02
N PRO A 286 0.82 -6.10 26.44
CA PRO A 286 0.58 -4.74 25.98
C PRO A 286 -0.60 -4.67 25.00
N PHE A 287 -1.43 -3.64 25.10
CA PHE A 287 -2.57 -3.42 24.21
C PHE A 287 -2.17 -3.53 22.74
N ALA A 288 -1.07 -2.86 22.36
CA ALA A 288 -0.55 -2.84 20.98
C ALA A 288 -0.13 -4.23 20.46
N HIS A 289 0.12 -5.20 21.34
CA HIS A 289 0.56 -6.56 20.98
C HIS A 289 -0.58 -7.58 21.08
N ALA A 290 -1.80 -7.14 21.41
CA ALA A 290 -2.97 -8.00 21.40
C ALA A 290 -3.35 -8.38 19.96
N GLY A 291 -4.02 -9.52 19.80
CA GLY A 291 -4.56 -9.92 18.49
C GLY A 291 -5.43 -8.82 17.87
N THR A 292 -5.39 -8.70 16.55
CA THR A 292 -6.05 -7.61 15.78
C THR A 292 -7.55 -7.49 16.07
N GLY A 293 -8.26 -8.60 16.27
CA GLY A 293 -9.68 -8.58 16.66
C GLY A 293 -9.93 -7.96 18.05
N THR A 294 -9.03 -8.20 19.01
CA THR A 294 -9.08 -7.62 20.36
C THR A 294 -8.76 -6.12 20.31
N LEU A 295 -7.70 -5.74 19.60
CA LEU A 295 -7.34 -4.34 19.35
C LEU A 295 -8.53 -3.54 18.82
N ASN A 296 -9.22 -4.09 17.83
CA ASN A 296 -10.38 -3.45 17.21
C ASN A 296 -11.57 -3.29 18.16
N THR A 297 -11.81 -4.30 19.01
CA THR A 297 -12.86 -4.23 20.03
C THR A 297 -12.53 -3.19 21.10
N LEU A 298 -11.28 -3.10 21.50
CA LEU A 298 -10.79 -2.11 22.46
C LEU A 298 -10.91 -0.69 21.91
N VAL A 299 -10.49 -0.46 20.66
CA VAL A 299 -10.69 0.82 19.97
C VAL A 299 -12.16 1.21 20.00
N LEU A 300 -13.07 0.29 19.68
CA LEU A 300 -14.51 0.56 19.75
C LEU A 300 -14.98 0.94 21.16
N ALA A 301 -14.49 0.27 22.20
CA ALA A 301 -14.83 0.58 23.58
C ALA A 301 -14.35 1.99 23.99
N LEU A 302 -13.15 2.38 23.56
CA LEU A 302 -12.62 3.72 23.78
C LEU A 302 -13.43 4.79 23.04
N LEU A 303 -13.86 4.51 21.80
CA LEU A 303 -14.74 5.42 21.06
C LEU A 303 -16.09 5.58 21.78
N SER A 304 -16.67 4.46 22.25
CA SER A 304 -17.90 4.48 23.05
C SER A 304 -17.76 5.41 24.24
N PHE A 305 -16.64 5.28 24.96
CA PHE A 305 -16.36 6.13 26.10
C PHE A 305 -16.27 7.62 25.72
N ILE A 306 -15.62 7.96 24.61
CA ILE A 306 -15.51 9.35 24.16
C ILE A 306 -16.88 9.90 23.74
N ALA A 307 -17.67 9.11 23.02
CA ALA A 307 -19.02 9.49 22.62
C ALA A 307 -19.93 9.73 23.85
N ASP A 308 -19.85 8.88 24.87
CA ASP A 308 -20.62 9.02 26.11
C ASP A 308 -20.20 10.26 26.92
N LEU A 309 -18.94 10.69 26.82
CA LEU A 309 -18.46 11.93 27.45
C LEU A 309 -18.91 13.20 26.73
N LYS A 310 -19.17 13.13 25.43
CA LYS A 310 -19.52 14.28 24.58
C LYS A 310 -20.67 13.93 23.61
N PRO A 311 -21.86 13.57 24.13
CA PRO A 311 -22.93 12.98 23.31
C PRO A 311 -23.40 13.90 22.17
N ASP A 312 -23.37 15.22 22.38
CA ASP A 312 -23.95 16.19 21.44
C ASP A 312 -22.97 16.68 20.35
N ASN A 313 -21.73 16.20 20.32
CA ASN A 313 -20.71 16.79 19.45
C ASN A 313 -19.52 15.86 19.15
N VAL A 314 -19.78 14.79 18.37
CA VAL A 314 -18.77 13.82 17.94
C VAL A 314 -18.89 13.58 16.44
N ILE A 315 -17.84 13.96 15.70
CA ILE A 315 -17.71 13.71 14.26
C ILE A 315 -16.64 12.64 14.07
N PHE A 316 -17.01 11.45 13.61
CA PHE A 316 -16.06 10.39 13.30
C PHE A 316 -15.65 10.41 11.83
N ALA A 317 -14.38 10.15 11.57
CA ALA A 317 -13.89 9.65 10.30
C ALA A 317 -13.23 8.29 10.55
N MET A 318 -13.69 7.23 9.87
CA MET A 318 -13.19 5.87 10.06
C MET A 318 -12.93 5.21 8.73
N GLU A 319 -11.68 4.85 8.49
CA GLU A 319 -11.29 4.10 7.30
C GLU A 319 -11.38 2.61 7.52
N GLU A 320 -12.00 1.94 6.54
CA GLU A 320 -12.11 0.49 6.42
C GLU A 320 -12.41 -0.19 7.77
N PRO A 321 -13.60 0.06 8.37
CA PRO A 321 -13.99 -0.53 9.64
C PRO A 321 -13.90 -2.07 9.66
N GLU A 322 -13.94 -2.70 8.49
CA GLU A 322 -13.87 -4.14 8.24
C GLU A 322 -12.51 -4.82 8.43
N ILE A 323 -11.37 -4.10 8.37
CA ILE A 323 -10.05 -4.72 8.38
C ILE A 323 -9.83 -5.55 9.65
N ALA A 324 -9.51 -6.84 9.47
CA ALA A 324 -9.27 -7.80 10.55
C ALA A 324 -10.45 -7.90 11.55
N VAL A 325 -11.69 -7.71 11.07
CA VAL A 325 -12.91 -7.78 11.88
C VAL A 325 -13.92 -8.76 11.23
N PRO A 326 -14.45 -9.75 11.97
CA PRO A 326 -15.49 -10.64 11.45
C PRO A 326 -16.81 -9.93 11.13
N PRO A 327 -17.63 -10.43 10.18
CA PRO A 327 -18.86 -9.76 9.72
C PRO A 327 -19.85 -9.31 10.82
N PRO A 328 -20.13 -10.10 11.88
CA PRO A 328 -21.02 -9.64 12.97
C PRO A 328 -20.49 -8.39 13.67
N THR A 329 -19.18 -8.30 13.85
CA THR A 329 -18.52 -7.16 14.48
C THR A 329 -18.52 -5.96 13.53
N GLN A 330 -18.28 -6.13 12.23
CA GLN A 330 -18.37 -5.04 11.23
C GLN A 330 -19.74 -4.33 11.30
N ARG A 331 -20.82 -5.13 11.35
CA ARG A 331 -22.19 -4.62 11.49
C ARG A 331 -22.39 -3.86 12.80
N ARG A 332 -21.80 -4.35 13.90
CA ARG A 332 -21.84 -3.67 15.21
C ARG A 332 -21.11 -2.33 15.17
N ILE A 333 -19.94 -2.27 14.51
CA ILE A 333 -19.16 -1.04 14.35
C ILE A 333 -19.96 -0.01 13.54
N ALA A 334 -20.48 -0.40 12.38
CA ALA A 334 -21.29 0.48 11.54
C ALA A 334 -22.52 1.00 12.28
N GLN A 335 -23.26 0.13 12.98
CA GLN A 335 -24.41 0.53 13.79
C GLN A 335 -24.03 1.52 14.90
N TYR A 336 -22.91 1.28 15.58
CA TYR A 336 -22.40 2.17 16.61
C TYR A 336 -22.10 3.56 16.03
N LEU A 337 -21.37 3.64 14.91
CA LEU A 337 -21.04 4.91 14.26
C LEU A 337 -22.31 5.69 13.88
N LEU A 338 -23.35 5.00 13.38
CA LEU A 338 -24.61 5.62 12.98
C LEU A 338 -25.50 6.08 14.16
N THR A 339 -25.31 5.52 15.37
CA THR A 339 -26.22 5.80 16.50
C THR A 339 -25.58 6.62 17.62
N LYS A 340 -24.25 6.63 17.71
CA LYS A 340 -23.50 7.27 18.79
C LYS A 340 -22.68 8.47 18.34
N SER A 341 -22.78 8.87 17.08
CA SER A 341 -22.11 10.06 16.55
C SER A 341 -23.13 11.06 16.01
N THR A 342 -22.78 12.35 16.03
CA THR A 342 -23.58 13.37 15.35
C THR A 342 -23.38 13.31 13.83
N GLN A 343 -22.22 12.80 13.40
CA GLN A 343 -21.87 12.56 12.02
C GLN A 343 -20.73 11.55 11.92
N ALA A 344 -20.76 10.69 10.90
CA ALA A 344 -19.69 9.74 10.64
C ALA A 344 -19.35 9.74 9.15
N PHE A 345 -18.07 9.79 8.83
CA PHE A 345 -17.48 9.58 7.52
C PHE A 345 -16.80 8.22 7.53
N VAL A 346 -17.25 7.31 6.67
CA VAL A 346 -16.75 5.93 6.65
C VAL A 346 -16.28 5.60 5.25
N THR A 347 -15.13 4.95 5.10
CA THR A 347 -14.72 4.33 3.84
C THR A 347 -14.90 2.82 3.98
N SER A 348 -15.45 2.13 2.97
CA SER A 348 -15.59 0.68 3.05
C SER A 348 -15.75 0.04 1.68
N HIS A 349 -15.24 -1.18 1.57
CA HIS A 349 -15.51 -2.12 0.48
C HIS A 349 -16.40 -3.28 0.94
N SER A 350 -16.65 -3.40 2.25
CA SER A 350 -17.40 -4.53 2.81
C SER A 350 -18.91 -4.39 2.57
N PRO A 351 -19.57 -5.43 2.01
CA PRO A 351 -21.03 -5.45 1.88
C PRO A 351 -21.73 -5.37 3.24
N PHE A 352 -21.09 -5.86 4.32
CA PHE A 352 -21.66 -5.84 5.68
C PHE A 352 -21.65 -4.47 6.33
N VAL A 353 -20.78 -3.56 5.86
CA VAL A 353 -20.76 -2.16 6.27
C VAL A 353 -21.68 -1.36 5.37
N ILE A 354 -21.58 -1.54 4.05
CA ILE A 354 -22.38 -0.83 3.04
C ILE A 354 -23.88 -0.99 3.31
N GLU A 355 -24.35 -2.20 3.62
CA GLU A 355 -25.77 -2.46 3.91
C GLU A 355 -26.35 -1.67 5.09
N ARG A 356 -25.50 -1.11 5.96
CA ARG A 356 -25.94 -0.35 7.14
C ARG A 356 -26.25 1.10 6.83
N PHE A 357 -25.72 1.61 5.73
CA PHE A 357 -26.00 2.97 5.27
C PHE A 357 -27.20 2.98 4.32
N SER A 358 -27.95 4.08 4.34
CA SER A 358 -29.00 4.31 3.35
C SER A 358 -28.35 4.71 2.01
N PRO A 359 -29.02 4.49 0.87
CA PRO A 359 -28.56 4.99 -0.43
C PRO A 359 -28.30 6.49 -0.46
N SER A 360 -29.06 7.29 0.29
CA SER A 360 -28.90 8.75 0.40
C SER A 360 -27.64 9.18 1.14
N HIS A 361 -27.10 8.30 2.00
CA HIS A 361 -25.88 8.51 2.76
C HIS A 361 -24.68 7.76 2.16
N THR A 362 -24.83 7.15 0.98
CA THR A 362 -23.76 6.43 0.30
C THR A 362 -23.33 7.22 -0.93
N LEU A 363 -22.05 7.59 -0.97
CA LEU A 363 -21.43 8.33 -2.06
C LEU A 363 -20.48 7.41 -2.83
N LEU A 364 -20.78 7.18 -4.11
CA LEU A 364 -19.85 6.57 -5.04
C LEU A 364 -18.89 7.64 -5.55
N LEU A 365 -17.61 7.47 -5.21
CA LEU A 365 -16.54 8.36 -5.65
C LEU A 365 -16.03 7.92 -7.02
N SER A 366 -15.76 8.91 -7.88
CA SER A 366 -15.06 8.71 -9.14
C SER A 366 -14.00 9.79 -9.31
N ARG A 367 -12.92 9.45 -10.02
CA ARG A 367 -11.80 10.35 -10.27
C ARG A 367 -11.55 10.45 -11.77
N ASN A 368 -11.46 11.67 -12.27
CA ASN A 368 -11.09 11.95 -13.66
C ASN A 368 -10.10 13.13 -13.70
N ALA A 369 -8.92 12.91 -14.29
CA ALA A 369 -7.88 13.93 -14.47
C ALA A 369 -7.58 14.76 -13.20
N GLY A 370 -7.47 14.11 -12.04
CA GLY A 370 -7.21 14.78 -10.77
C GLY A 370 -8.44 15.38 -10.07
N THR A 371 -9.58 15.46 -10.74
CA THR A 371 -10.84 15.90 -10.14
C THR A 371 -11.59 14.71 -9.54
N VAL A 372 -11.97 14.81 -8.26
CA VAL A 372 -12.80 13.81 -7.58
C VAL A 372 -14.24 14.31 -7.50
N THR A 373 -15.18 13.48 -7.92
CA THR A 373 -16.62 13.74 -7.84
C THR A 373 -17.31 12.62 -7.08
N ALA A 374 -18.45 12.95 -6.48
CA ALA A 374 -19.28 12.00 -5.75
C ALA A 374 -20.70 11.97 -6.30
N GLN A 375 -21.25 10.78 -6.45
CA GLN A 375 -22.65 10.56 -6.80
C GLN A 375 -23.36 9.85 -5.65
N LYS A 376 -24.52 10.36 -5.22
CA LYS A 376 -25.34 9.67 -4.23
C LYS A 376 -25.99 8.46 -4.88
N ILE A 377 -26.00 7.33 -4.17
CA ILE A 377 -26.65 6.12 -4.67
C ILE A 377 -28.17 6.30 -4.78
N SER A 378 -28.78 7.14 -3.94
CA SER A 378 -30.21 7.49 -4.05
C SER A 378 -30.57 8.19 -5.37
N ASP A 379 -29.62 8.85 -6.00
CA ASP A 379 -29.85 9.60 -7.25
C ASP A 379 -29.76 8.65 -8.46
N ALA A 380 -29.15 7.47 -8.28
CA ALA A 380 -29.21 6.38 -9.24
C ALA A 380 -30.59 5.71 -9.17
N SER A 381 -31.20 5.51 -10.33
CA SER A 381 -32.64 5.23 -10.41
C SER A 381 -33.08 3.93 -9.73
N GLY A 382 -34.22 3.98 -9.03
CA GLY A 382 -35.17 2.87 -8.96
C GLY A 382 -34.98 1.82 -7.86
N LEU A 383 -33.99 1.96 -6.96
CA LEU A 383 -33.86 1.06 -5.81
C LEU A 383 -34.42 1.69 -4.54
N SER A 384 -35.39 1.02 -3.92
CA SER A 384 -35.77 1.31 -2.54
C SER A 384 -34.65 0.95 -1.56
N GLU A 385 -34.67 1.54 -0.36
CA GLU A 385 -33.69 1.21 0.68
C GLU A 385 -33.70 -0.29 1.04
N LYS A 386 -34.88 -0.92 1.04
CA LYS A 386 -35.03 -2.36 1.30
C LYS A 386 -34.36 -3.20 0.22
N GLU A 387 -34.50 -2.81 -1.04
CA GLU A 387 -33.88 -3.51 -2.16
C GLU A 387 -32.36 -3.31 -2.16
N PHE A 388 -31.88 -2.08 -1.97
CA PHE A 388 -30.45 -1.80 -1.83
C PHE A 388 -29.82 -2.70 -0.75
N LYS A 389 -30.44 -2.79 0.43
CA LYS A 389 -29.98 -3.67 1.52
C LYS A 389 -30.05 -5.16 1.17
N ARG A 390 -31.11 -5.59 0.48
CA ARG A 390 -31.28 -7.00 0.06
C ARG A 390 -30.17 -7.41 -0.91
N PHE A 391 -29.92 -6.59 -1.92
CA PHE A 391 -28.99 -6.91 -3.01
C PHE A 391 -27.55 -6.50 -2.73
N ALA A 392 -27.27 -5.66 -1.72
CA ALA A 392 -25.93 -5.34 -1.26
C ALA A 392 -25.06 -6.59 -1.03
N ARG A 393 -25.65 -7.68 -0.52
CA ARG A 393 -24.98 -8.96 -0.29
C ARG A 393 -24.93 -9.90 -1.49
N TRP A 394 -25.65 -9.58 -2.57
CA TRP A 394 -25.81 -10.40 -3.77
C TRP A 394 -25.07 -9.76 -4.96
N GLY A 395 -23.84 -9.30 -4.73
CA GLY A 395 -22.98 -8.73 -5.78
C GLY A 395 -23.22 -7.26 -6.13
N LEU A 396 -24.23 -6.58 -5.56
CA LEU A 396 -24.47 -5.15 -5.84
C LEU A 396 -23.25 -4.30 -5.45
N CYS A 397 -22.65 -4.58 -4.28
CA CYS A 397 -21.46 -3.88 -3.82
C CYS A 397 -20.26 -4.16 -4.73
N GLU A 398 -20.09 -5.39 -5.19
CA GLU A 398 -19.01 -5.78 -6.09
C GLU A 398 -19.11 -5.05 -7.42
N CYS A 399 -20.31 -5.00 -8.01
CA CYS A 399 -20.58 -4.24 -9.23
C CYS A 399 -20.27 -2.75 -9.07
N MET A 400 -20.67 -2.15 -7.94
CA MET A 400 -20.40 -0.73 -7.64
C MET A 400 -18.90 -0.42 -7.45
N LEU A 401 -18.09 -1.42 -7.12
CA LEU A 401 -16.64 -1.29 -6.94
C LEU A 401 -15.86 -1.61 -8.23
N GLY A 402 -16.49 -2.30 -9.17
CA GLY A 402 -15.94 -2.62 -10.48
C GLY A 402 -16.12 -1.49 -11.52
N LYS A 403 -15.83 -1.84 -12.78
CA LYS A 403 -16.00 -0.98 -13.97
C LYS A 403 -17.24 -1.36 -14.78
N ALA A 404 -17.71 -2.60 -14.63
CA ALA A 404 -18.80 -3.15 -15.42
C ALA A 404 -19.68 -4.13 -14.63
N ALA A 405 -20.94 -4.21 -15.02
CA ALA A 405 -21.91 -5.15 -14.48
C ALA A 405 -22.50 -6.02 -15.59
N VAL A 406 -22.38 -7.34 -15.45
CA VAL A 406 -23.00 -8.35 -16.31
C VAL A 406 -24.25 -8.86 -15.62
N VAL A 407 -25.39 -8.28 -15.98
CA VAL A 407 -26.68 -8.54 -15.34
C VAL A 407 -27.37 -9.71 -16.03
N VAL A 408 -27.68 -10.74 -15.24
CA VAL A 408 -28.33 -11.98 -15.68
C VAL A 408 -29.68 -12.17 -14.99
N GLU A 409 -30.62 -12.79 -15.69
CA GLU A 409 -31.99 -12.98 -15.20
C GLU A 409 -32.09 -14.03 -14.08
N GLY A 410 -31.51 -15.22 -14.31
CA GLY A 410 -31.65 -16.42 -13.48
C GLY A 410 -30.36 -16.83 -12.76
N LEU A 411 -30.51 -17.80 -11.83
CA LEU A 411 -29.38 -18.42 -11.12
C LEU A 411 -28.55 -19.34 -12.03
N THR A 412 -29.18 -19.97 -13.02
CA THR A 412 -28.50 -20.92 -13.91
C THR A 412 -27.42 -20.23 -14.73
N GLU A 413 -27.74 -19.08 -15.30
CA GLU A 413 -26.85 -18.17 -16.04
C GLU A 413 -25.76 -17.62 -15.11
N PHE A 414 -26.16 -17.22 -13.89
CA PHE A 414 -25.25 -16.67 -12.89
C PHE A 414 -24.15 -17.66 -12.49
N HIS A 415 -24.44 -18.95 -12.50
CA HIS A 415 -23.44 -20.00 -12.24
C HIS A 415 -22.69 -20.46 -13.50
N ALA A 416 -23.37 -20.54 -14.65
CA ALA A 416 -22.80 -21.12 -15.86
C ALA A 416 -21.91 -20.14 -16.65
N LEU A 417 -22.31 -18.88 -16.79
CA LEU A 417 -21.56 -17.90 -17.58
C LEU A 417 -20.15 -17.59 -17.04
N PRO A 418 -19.91 -17.52 -15.71
CA PRO A 418 -18.54 -17.40 -15.19
C PRO A 418 -17.63 -18.56 -15.60
N VAL A 419 -18.16 -19.80 -15.65
CA VAL A 419 -17.39 -20.97 -16.11
C VAL A 419 -17.08 -20.87 -17.60
N ALA A 420 -18.05 -20.47 -18.43
CA ALA A 420 -17.82 -20.23 -19.85
C ALA A 420 -16.79 -19.11 -20.09
N ALA A 421 -16.81 -18.06 -19.28
CA ALA A 421 -15.82 -16.97 -19.33
C ALA A 421 -14.41 -17.48 -19.00
N ALA A 422 -14.25 -18.23 -17.89
CA ALA A 422 -12.97 -18.83 -17.53
C ALA A 422 -12.43 -19.81 -18.60
N ARG A 423 -13.33 -20.58 -19.24
CA ARG A 423 -12.99 -21.43 -20.39
C ARG A 423 -12.51 -20.58 -21.59
N MET A 424 -13.17 -19.47 -21.89
CA MET A 424 -12.80 -18.55 -22.97
C MET A 424 -11.45 -17.86 -22.71
N GLU A 425 -11.12 -17.56 -21.46
CA GLU A 425 -9.83 -17.00 -21.07
C GLU A 425 -8.66 -17.91 -21.47
N ALA A 426 -8.82 -19.22 -21.29
CA ALA A 426 -7.81 -20.21 -21.63
C ALA A 426 -7.71 -20.48 -23.14
N GLU A 427 -8.84 -20.52 -23.85
CA GLU A 427 -8.91 -20.98 -25.24
C GLU A 427 -8.88 -19.84 -26.28
N GLU A 428 -9.26 -18.61 -25.90
CA GLU A 428 -9.27 -17.42 -26.77
C GLU A 428 -8.37 -16.26 -26.23
N PRO A 429 -7.08 -16.49 -25.94
CA PRO A 429 -6.21 -15.49 -25.30
C PRO A 429 -6.02 -14.21 -26.11
N LYS A 430 -6.17 -14.25 -27.43
CA LYS A 430 -6.11 -13.05 -28.30
C LYS A 430 -7.28 -12.10 -28.05
N LEU A 431 -8.48 -12.67 -27.82
CA LEU A 431 -9.67 -11.87 -27.56
C LEU A 431 -9.64 -11.34 -26.12
N THR A 432 -9.26 -12.17 -25.16
CA THR A 432 -9.25 -11.82 -23.73
C THR A 432 -8.00 -11.06 -23.29
N ALA A 433 -6.95 -11.03 -24.12
CA ALA A 433 -5.59 -10.62 -23.74
C ALA A 433 -5.05 -11.40 -22.52
N GLY A 434 -5.50 -12.65 -22.33
CA GLY A 434 -5.12 -13.48 -21.20
C GLY A 434 -5.63 -13.00 -19.83
N HIS A 435 -6.59 -12.06 -19.80
CA HIS A 435 -7.13 -11.49 -18.57
C HIS A 435 -8.53 -12.00 -18.26
N SER A 436 -8.79 -12.22 -16.98
CA SER A 436 -10.12 -12.58 -16.51
C SER A 436 -11.07 -11.40 -16.44
N LEU A 437 -12.38 -11.66 -16.46
CA LEU A 437 -13.39 -10.61 -16.28
C LEU A 437 -13.20 -9.86 -14.94
N ASP A 438 -12.74 -10.55 -13.89
CA ASP A 438 -12.42 -9.92 -12.60
C ASP A 438 -11.28 -8.90 -12.72
N VAL A 439 -10.22 -9.22 -13.48
CA VAL A 439 -9.11 -8.29 -13.76
C VAL A 439 -9.58 -7.11 -14.60
N LEU A 440 -10.48 -7.35 -15.56
CA LEU A 440 -11.10 -6.30 -16.36
C LEU A 440 -12.11 -5.45 -15.55
N GLY A 441 -12.46 -5.89 -14.33
CA GLY A 441 -13.38 -5.22 -13.42
C GLY A 441 -14.86 -5.41 -13.80
N ALA A 442 -15.22 -6.51 -14.43
CA ALA A 442 -16.59 -6.88 -14.76
C ALA A 442 -17.10 -7.97 -13.82
N THR A 443 -18.26 -7.72 -13.19
CA THR A 443 -18.85 -8.65 -12.22
C THR A 443 -20.22 -9.12 -12.67
N PHE A 444 -20.52 -10.41 -12.49
CA PHE A 444 -21.85 -10.97 -12.73
C PHE A 444 -22.82 -10.56 -11.63
N PHE A 445 -24.05 -10.23 -12.00
CA PHE A 445 -25.10 -9.80 -11.09
C PHE A 445 -26.42 -10.50 -11.39
N TYR A 446 -26.90 -11.28 -10.41
CA TYR A 446 -28.21 -11.92 -10.48
C TYR A 446 -29.33 -10.93 -10.17
N ALA A 447 -30.15 -10.61 -11.17
CA ALA A 447 -31.22 -9.62 -11.04
C ALA A 447 -32.43 -10.13 -10.23
N ASP A 448 -32.54 -11.43 -9.97
CA ASP A 448 -33.74 -12.05 -9.38
C ASP A 448 -34.99 -11.81 -10.23
N GLY A 449 -34.90 -12.24 -11.49
CA GLY A 449 -35.99 -12.26 -12.47
C GLY A 449 -36.08 -11.04 -13.39
N GLU A 450 -36.79 -11.23 -14.51
CA GLU A 450 -36.92 -10.27 -15.62
C GLU A 450 -37.33 -8.86 -15.17
N SER A 451 -38.28 -8.76 -14.22
CA SER A 451 -38.81 -7.49 -13.75
C SER A 451 -37.76 -6.55 -13.15
N ASN A 452 -36.63 -7.10 -12.71
CA ASN A 452 -35.51 -6.36 -12.13
C ASN A 452 -34.41 -6.02 -13.14
N MET A 453 -34.36 -6.67 -14.31
CA MET A 453 -33.33 -6.47 -15.32
C MET A 453 -33.21 -5.00 -15.73
N ALA A 454 -34.30 -4.40 -16.25
CA ALA A 454 -34.29 -3.00 -16.68
C ALA A 454 -33.95 -2.03 -15.52
N LYS A 455 -34.37 -2.39 -14.30
CA LYS A 455 -34.14 -1.59 -13.09
C LYS A 455 -32.65 -1.54 -12.73
N PHE A 456 -31.98 -2.70 -12.67
CA PHE A 456 -30.57 -2.78 -12.34
C PHE A 456 -29.66 -2.32 -13.48
N GLY A 457 -29.99 -2.62 -14.73
CA GLY A 457 -29.28 -2.07 -15.87
C GLY A 457 -29.29 -0.53 -15.85
N LYS A 458 -30.45 0.09 -15.63
CA LYS A 458 -30.56 1.56 -15.50
C LYS A 458 -29.81 2.09 -14.27
N PHE A 459 -29.87 1.40 -13.14
CA PHE A 459 -29.14 1.76 -11.92
C PHE A 459 -27.63 1.81 -12.18
N PHE A 460 -27.02 0.73 -12.69
CA PHE A 460 -25.59 0.66 -12.97
C PHE A 460 -25.15 1.64 -14.05
N LYS A 461 -25.98 1.83 -15.09
CA LYS A 461 -25.71 2.81 -16.14
C LYS A 461 -25.73 4.25 -15.61
N THR A 462 -26.60 4.55 -14.65
CA THR A 462 -26.64 5.86 -13.99
C THR A 462 -25.39 6.09 -13.13
N LEU A 463 -24.78 5.03 -12.59
CA LEU A 463 -23.48 5.06 -11.90
C LEU A 463 -22.28 5.12 -12.87
N LYS A 464 -22.52 5.24 -14.18
CA LYS A 464 -21.51 5.29 -15.25
C LYS A 464 -20.68 4.00 -15.38
N LEU A 465 -21.22 2.87 -14.94
CA LEU A 465 -20.63 1.56 -15.20
C LEU A 465 -21.01 1.09 -16.61
N LYS A 466 -20.14 0.28 -17.23
CA LYS A 466 -20.49 -0.43 -18.46
C LYS A 466 -21.52 -1.52 -18.13
N THR A 467 -22.62 -1.58 -18.87
CA THR A 467 -23.71 -2.53 -18.53
C THR A 467 -23.95 -3.55 -19.64
N PHE A 468 -23.99 -4.83 -19.25
CA PHE A 468 -24.26 -5.96 -20.12
C PHE A 468 -25.50 -6.70 -19.60
N GLY A 469 -26.44 -7.02 -20.48
CA GLY A 469 -27.66 -7.76 -20.12
C GLY A 469 -27.74 -9.08 -20.87
N PHE A 470 -27.99 -10.17 -20.17
CA PHE A 470 -28.24 -11.50 -20.75
C PHE A 470 -29.48 -12.13 -20.11
N TYR A 471 -30.54 -12.35 -20.90
CA TYR A 471 -31.84 -12.76 -20.36
C TYR A 471 -32.71 -13.48 -21.41
N ASP A 472 -33.78 -14.10 -20.92
CA ASP A 472 -34.67 -14.96 -21.69
C ASP A 472 -35.61 -14.17 -22.63
N TYR A 473 -36.06 -14.80 -23.71
CA TYR A 473 -37.15 -14.25 -24.51
C TYR A 473 -38.47 -14.30 -23.75
N SER A 474 -39.09 -13.13 -23.65
CA SER A 474 -40.41 -12.96 -23.04
C SER A 474 -41.30 -12.08 -23.93
N LYS A 475 -42.60 -12.39 -23.96
CA LYS A 475 -43.57 -11.56 -24.70
C LYS A 475 -43.94 -10.36 -23.83
N ARG A 476 -43.41 -9.18 -24.18
CA ARG A 476 -43.60 -7.94 -23.43
C ARG A 476 -44.17 -6.78 -24.26
N PRO A 477 -44.82 -5.80 -23.61
CA PRO A 477 -45.22 -4.54 -24.26
C PRO A 477 -43.99 -3.78 -24.80
N GLU A 478 -44.16 -3.05 -25.90
CA GLU A 478 -43.09 -2.30 -26.59
C GLU A 478 -42.28 -1.41 -25.64
N LYS A 479 -42.95 -0.67 -24.76
CA LYS A 479 -42.31 0.18 -23.74
C LYS A 479 -41.35 -0.57 -22.81
N ALA A 480 -41.68 -1.80 -22.43
CA ALA A 480 -40.81 -2.60 -21.56
C ALA A 480 -39.59 -3.13 -22.33
N THR A 481 -39.77 -3.48 -23.61
CA THR A 481 -38.69 -3.87 -24.52
C THR A 481 -37.71 -2.72 -24.76
N GLU A 482 -38.22 -1.51 -25.00
CA GLU A 482 -37.38 -0.31 -25.15
C GLU A 482 -36.60 0.01 -23.86
N ALA A 483 -37.23 -0.15 -22.69
CA ALA A 483 -36.59 0.09 -21.41
C ALA A 483 -35.39 -0.86 -21.16
N LEU A 484 -35.52 -2.15 -21.52
CA LEU A 484 -34.41 -3.11 -21.44
C LEU A 484 -33.27 -2.74 -22.39
N LYS A 485 -33.60 -2.46 -23.67
CA LYS A 485 -32.60 -2.06 -24.67
C LYS A 485 -31.84 -0.79 -24.25
N ALA A 486 -32.52 0.18 -23.63
CA ALA A 486 -31.88 1.41 -23.15
C ALA A 486 -31.00 1.19 -21.90
N ALA A 487 -31.31 0.18 -21.09
CA ALA A 487 -30.64 -0.09 -19.82
C ALA A 487 -29.23 -0.67 -19.98
N TYR A 488 -28.94 -1.32 -21.11
CA TYR A 488 -27.67 -2.00 -21.36
C TYR A 488 -26.88 -1.37 -22.52
N ASP A 489 -25.57 -1.42 -22.44
CA ASP A 489 -24.68 -1.05 -23.55
C ASP A 489 -24.55 -2.22 -24.53
N VAL A 490 -24.57 -3.46 -24.03
CA VAL A 490 -24.70 -4.68 -24.81
C VAL A 490 -25.89 -5.47 -24.25
N ASN A 491 -26.91 -5.66 -25.09
CA ASN A 491 -28.17 -6.25 -24.69
C ASN A 491 -28.43 -7.56 -25.46
N CYS A 492 -28.32 -8.69 -24.77
CA CYS A 492 -28.60 -10.01 -25.33
C CYS A 492 -29.91 -10.56 -24.76
N GLU A 493 -30.96 -10.50 -25.58
CA GLU A 493 -32.18 -11.30 -25.40
C GLU A 493 -32.08 -12.51 -26.33
N HIS A 494 -31.97 -13.71 -25.78
CA HIS A 494 -31.85 -14.91 -26.60
C HIS A 494 -33.23 -15.50 -26.95
N GLU A 495 -33.33 -16.26 -28.04
CA GLU A 495 -34.62 -16.68 -28.62
C GLU A 495 -35.45 -17.68 -27.76
N TYR A 496 -34.83 -18.26 -26.73
CA TYR A 496 -35.46 -19.27 -25.87
C TYR A 496 -36.15 -18.67 -24.64
N LYS A 497 -37.20 -19.34 -24.15
CA LYS A 497 -37.96 -18.94 -22.95
C LYS A 497 -37.23 -19.17 -21.61
N GLY A 498 -36.03 -19.72 -21.66
CA GLY A 498 -35.28 -20.16 -20.51
C GLY A 498 -33.86 -20.52 -20.94
N PHE A 499 -32.86 -20.12 -20.17
CA PHE A 499 -31.48 -20.51 -20.42
C PHE A 499 -31.27 -22.03 -20.44
N GLU A 500 -32.05 -22.80 -19.67
CA GLU A 500 -31.99 -24.26 -19.75
C GLU A 500 -32.43 -24.81 -21.11
N ASP A 501 -33.39 -24.15 -21.77
CA ASP A 501 -33.82 -24.50 -23.12
C ASP A 501 -32.76 -24.09 -24.16
N LEU A 502 -32.05 -22.98 -23.93
CA LEU A 502 -30.90 -22.58 -24.73
C LEU A 502 -29.83 -23.66 -24.70
N VAL A 503 -29.37 -24.02 -23.49
CA VAL A 503 -28.34 -25.05 -23.28
C VAL A 503 -28.76 -26.38 -23.92
N ALA A 504 -30.00 -26.83 -23.67
CA ALA A 504 -30.50 -28.09 -24.21
C ALA A 504 -30.67 -28.11 -25.73
N ARG A 505 -30.81 -26.95 -26.40
CA ARG A 505 -30.98 -26.86 -27.86
C ARG A 505 -29.69 -26.59 -28.61
N GLU A 506 -28.81 -25.81 -28.03
CA GLU A 506 -27.58 -25.38 -28.70
C GLU A 506 -26.41 -26.35 -28.51
N MET A 507 -26.36 -27.08 -27.38
CA MET A 507 -25.29 -28.05 -27.16
C MET A 507 -25.51 -29.36 -27.94
N PRO A 508 -24.44 -30.09 -28.28
CA PRO A 508 -24.55 -31.39 -28.92
C PRO A 508 -25.26 -32.42 -28.03
N VAL A 509 -26.08 -33.26 -28.67
CA VAL A 509 -26.89 -34.27 -27.98
C VAL A 509 -26.02 -35.32 -27.26
N ALA A 510 -24.81 -35.59 -27.80
CA ALA A 510 -23.88 -36.53 -27.18
C ALA A 510 -23.39 -36.01 -25.81
N THR A 511 -23.03 -34.73 -25.74
CA THR A 511 -22.59 -34.02 -24.54
C THR A 511 -23.69 -33.99 -23.48
N LEU A 512 -24.91 -33.62 -23.90
CA LEU A 512 -26.09 -33.62 -23.04
C LEU A 512 -26.39 -35.03 -22.49
N TRP A 513 -26.21 -36.07 -23.30
CA TRP A 513 -26.39 -37.44 -22.87
C TRP A 513 -25.33 -37.89 -21.85
N THR A 514 -24.06 -37.56 -22.08
CA THR A 514 -22.97 -37.84 -21.12
C THR A 514 -23.26 -37.20 -19.77
N PHE A 515 -23.73 -35.96 -19.76
CA PHE A 515 -24.13 -35.25 -18.55
C PHE A 515 -25.31 -35.92 -17.83
N LEU A 516 -26.38 -36.25 -18.55
CA LEU A 516 -27.54 -36.96 -17.97
C LEU A 516 -27.15 -38.33 -17.41
N HIS A 517 -26.27 -39.05 -18.10
CA HIS A 517 -25.74 -40.32 -17.62
C HIS A 517 -24.91 -40.14 -16.33
N GLY A 518 -24.10 -39.08 -16.26
CA GLY A 518 -23.36 -38.70 -15.06
C GLY A 518 -24.28 -38.41 -13.87
N LEU A 519 -25.36 -37.66 -14.10
CA LEU A 519 -26.37 -37.39 -13.07
C LEU A 519 -27.09 -38.65 -12.58
N ARG A 520 -27.35 -39.61 -13.47
CA ARG A 520 -27.93 -40.91 -13.07
C ARG A 520 -26.99 -41.72 -12.17
N ALA A 521 -25.68 -41.56 -12.37
CA ALA A 521 -24.66 -42.26 -11.60
C ALA A 521 -24.37 -41.61 -10.23
N SER A 522 -24.80 -40.36 -10.01
CA SER A 522 -24.65 -39.71 -8.71
C SER A 522 -25.82 -40.06 -7.77
N GLU A 523 -25.52 -40.29 -6.48
CA GLU A 523 -26.54 -40.58 -5.46
C GLU A 523 -27.51 -39.40 -5.20
N GLU A 524 -27.21 -38.22 -5.76
CA GLU A 524 -27.99 -36.98 -5.59
C GLU A 524 -29.33 -37.00 -6.36
N VAL A 525 -29.52 -37.93 -7.31
CA VAL A 525 -30.71 -37.91 -8.20
C VAL A 525 -31.30 -39.31 -8.41
N ASN A 526 -31.98 -39.86 -7.39
CA ASN A 526 -32.65 -41.15 -7.51
C ASN A 526 -34.04 -41.12 -8.20
N GLU A 527 -34.57 -39.94 -8.59
CA GLU A 527 -35.98 -39.82 -9.05
C GLU A 527 -36.20 -39.12 -10.42
N MET A 528 -35.16 -38.92 -11.26
CA MET A 528 -35.34 -38.23 -12.56
C MET A 528 -35.77 -39.10 -13.75
N GLY A 529 -35.85 -40.43 -13.60
CA GLY A 529 -36.35 -41.32 -14.65
C GLY A 529 -35.50 -41.36 -15.92
N ILE A 530 -34.17 -41.15 -15.80
CA ILE A 530 -33.22 -41.20 -16.92
C ILE A 530 -33.03 -42.68 -17.36
N PRO A 531 -33.36 -43.07 -18.61
CA PRO A 531 -33.31 -44.47 -19.05
C PRO A 531 -31.88 -45.02 -19.14
N GLU A 532 -31.73 -46.34 -19.11
CA GLU A 532 -30.42 -47.00 -19.27
C GLU A 532 -29.81 -46.75 -20.65
N ALA A 533 -30.61 -46.92 -21.70
CA ALA A 533 -30.22 -46.67 -23.09
C ALA A 533 -30.55 -45.24 -23.53
N ARG A 534 -29.71 -44.69 -24.42
CA ARG A 534 -29.90 -43.36 -25.01
C ARG A 534 -31.18 -43.34 -25.86
N PRO A 535 -32.17 -42.49 -25.55
CA PRO A 535 -33.36 -42.33 -26.36
C PRO A 535 -33.09 -41.44 -27.58
N ASP A 536 -34.12 -41.11 -28.36
CA ASP A 536 -34.00 -40.19 -29.49
C ASP A 536 -33.53 -38.78 -29.05
N GLU A 537 -33.05 -37.99 -30.02
CA GLU A 537 -32.52 -36.66 -29.77
C GLU A 537 -33.53 -35.73 -29.07
N ALA A 538 -34.80 -35.77 -29.48
CA ALA A 538 -35.83 -34.92 -28.91
C ALA A 538 -36.07 -35.24 -27.42
N ALA A 539 -36.05 -36.52 -27.06
CA ALA A 539 -36.16 -36.98 -25.68
C ALA A 539 -34.95 -36.57 -24.84
N VAL A 540 -33.72 -36.71 -25.36
CA VAL A 540 -32.50 -36.29 -24.65
C VAL A 540 -32.53 -34.79 -24.33
N ARG A 541 -32.83 -33.95 -25.32
CA ARG A 541 -32.90 -32.49 -25.11
C ARG A 541 -33.98 -32.10 -24.11
N LYS A 542 -35.15 -32.74 -24.16
CA LYS A 542 -36.23 -32.52 -23.19
C LYS A 542 -35.81 -32.91 -21.77
N MET A 543 -35.17 -34.06 -21.60
CA MET A 543 -34.67 -34.51 -20.29
C MET A 543 -33.57 -33.57 -19.77
N ALA A 544 -32.64 -33.13 -20.63
CA ALA A 544 -31.59 -32.18 -20.25
C ALA A 544 -32.17 -30.84 -19.76
N SER A 545 -33.13 -30.25 -20.50
CA SER A 545 -33.82 -29.02 -20.06
C SER A 545 -34.54 -29.20 -18.72
N VAL A 546 -35.21 -30.34 -18.50
CA VAL A 546 -35.87 -30.64 -17.21
C VAL A 546 -34.85 -30.79 -16.09
N ALA A 547 -33.77 -31.53 -16.31
CA ALA A 547 -32.70 -31.72 -15.33
C ALA A 547 -32.08 -30.38 -14.94
N LEU A 548 -31.64 -29.58 -15.91
CA LEU A 548 -31.06 -28.26 -15.66
C LEU A 548 -32.01 -27.34 -14.88
N ARG A 549 -33.33 -27.42 -15.13
CA ARG A 549 -34.35 -26.68 -14.37
C ARG A 549 -34.54 -27.16 -12.93
N GLN A 550 -34.34 -28.44 -12.65
CA GLN A 550 -34.36 -28.95 -11.29
C GLN A 550 -33.07 -28.58 -10.54
N GLY A 551 -31.96 -28.48 -11.26
CA GLY A 551 -30.63 -28.13 -10.73
C GLY A 551 -30.27 -26.65 -10.73
N LYS A 552 -31.20 -25.69 -10.90
CA LYS A 552 -30.89 -24.25 -11.04
C LYS A 552 -29.96 -23.70 -9.94
N GLY A 553 -30.14 -24.16 -8.70
CA GLY A 553 -29.31 -23.76 -7.55
C GLY A 553 -28.17 -24.73 -7.20
N ALA A 554 -28.10 -25.88 -7.89
CA ALA A 554 -27.08 -26.91 -7.67
C ALA A 554 -25.87 -26.77 -8.61
N GLY A 555 -25.86 -25.75 -9.49
CA GLY A 555 -24.74 -25.47 -10.38
C GLY A 555 -24.58 -26.46 -11.55
N TRP A 556 -25.61 -27.26 -11.87
CA TRP A 556 -25.51 -28.32 -12.88
C TRP A 556 -25.13 -27.82 -14.28
N ALA A 557 -25.64 -26.65 -14.69
CA ALA A 557 -25.26 -26.02 -15.96
C ALA A 557 -23.76 -25.63 -15.96
N ALA A 558 -23.24 -25.17 -14.83
CA ALA A 558 -21.83 -24.84 -14.67
C ALA A 558 -20.94 -26.09 -14.76
N SER A 559 -21.31 -27.19 -14.09
CA SER A 559 -20.59 -28.47 -14.20
C SER A 559 -20.63 -29.06 -15.61
N LEU A 560 -21.75 -28.89 -16.33
CA LEU A 560 -21.85 -29.26 -17.74
C LEU A 560 -20.85 -28.45 -18.59
N PHE A 561 -20.78 -27.13 -18.39
CA PHE A 561 -19.84 -26.27 -19.12
C PHE A 561 -18.38 -26.54 -18.77
N GLU A 562 -18.09 -26.95 -17.54
CA GLU A 562 -16.74 -27.27 -17.08
C GLU A 562 -16.21 -28.57 -17.72
N SER A 563 -17.09 -29.56 -17.88
CA SER A 563 -16.74 -30.90 -18.33
C SER A 563 -16.87 -31.12 -19.85
N CYS A 564 -17.56 -30.25 -20.58
CA CYS A 564 -17.69 -30.37 -22.02
C CYS A 564 -16.47 -29.83 -22.78
N PRO A 565 -16.22 -30.31 -24.01
CA PRO A 565 -15.31 -29.64 -24.95
C PRO A 565 -15.69 -28.17 -25.18
N TYR A 566 -14.69 -27.32 -25.40
CA TYR A 566 -14.87 -25.87 -25.52
C TYR A 566 -15.73 -25.47 -26.73
N ASP A 567 -15.53 -26.14 -27.86
CA ASP A 567 -16.25 -25.93 -29.11
C ASP A 567 -17.71 -26.42 -29.07
N GLU A 568 -18.09 -27.15 -28.01
CA GLU A 568 -19.45 -27.63 -27.76
C GLU A 568 -20.27 -26.73 -26.82
N LEU A 569 -19.67 -25.66 -26.27
CA LEU A 569 -20.37 -24.67 -25.45
C LEU A 569 -21.45 -23.93 -26.27
N PRO A 570 -22.55 -23.46 -25.64
CA PRO A 570 -23.62 -22.80 -26.37
C PRO A 570 -23.15 -21.52 -27.11
N PRO A 571 -23.23 -21.46 -28.46
CA PRO A 571 -22.78 -20.32 -29.24
C PRO A 571 -23.38 -18.99 -28.79
N THR A 572 -24.66 -18.93 -28.40
CA THR A 572 -25.28 -17.67 -27.97
C THR A 572 -24.64 -17.12 -26.70
N ALA A 573 -24.32 -17.99 -25.73
CA ALA A 573 -23.61 -17.59 -24.51
C ALA A 573 -22.17 -17.14 -24.81
N MET A 574 -21.49 -17.86 -25.72
CA MET A 574 -20.13 -17.54 -26.12
C MET A 574 -20.06 -16.20 -26.88
N ASP A 575 -20.96 -15.94 -27.83
CA ASP A 575 -20.99 -14.69 -28.58
C ASP A 575 -21.31 -13.48 -27.69
N PHE A 576 -22.18 -13.66 -26.68
CA PHE A 576 -22.39 -12.66 -25.66
C PHE A 576 -21.10 -12.37 -24.88
N LEU A 577 -20.42 -13.39 -24.36
CA LEU A 577 -19.16 -13.21 -23.63
C LEU A 577 -18.06 -12.57 -24.49
N ARG A 578 -17.96 -12.94 -25.78
CA ARG A 578 -17.04 -12.28 -26.73
C ARG A 578 -17.33 -10.79 -26.85
N SER A 579 -18.62 -10.42 -26.88
CA SER A 579 -19.05 -9.02 -26.87
C SER A 579 -18.72 -8.31 -25.55
N VAL A 580 -18.77 -9.01 -24.41
CA VAL A 580 -18.34 -8.49 -23.11
C VAL A 580 -16.84 -8.18 -23.13
N TYR A 581 -15.98 -9.15 -23.47
CA TYR A 581 -14.53 -8.94 -23.54
C TYR A 581 -14.16 -7.86 -24.56
N GLY A 582 -14.81 -7.83 -25.72
CA GLY A 582 -14.55 -6.84 -26.77
C GLY A 582 -14.92 -5.41 -26.37
N ALA A 583 -15.86 -5.23 -25.45
CA ALA A 583 -16.32 -3.92 -25.00
C ALA A 583 -15.57 -3.37 -23.78
N LEU A 584 -14.77 -4.21 -23.09
CA LEU A 584 -14.01 -3.83 -21.91
C LEU A 584 -12.62 -3.33 -22.30
N PRO A 585 -12.13 -2.24 -21.69
CA PRO A 585 -10.78 -1.79 -21.91
C PRO A 585 -9.82 -2.83 -21.35
N LYS A 586 -9.02 -3.42 -22.24
CA LYS A 586 -7.93 -4.30 -21.84
C LYS A 586 -6.89 -3.45 -21.10
N PRO A 587 -6.25 -3.98 -20.05
CA PRO A 587 -5.01 -3.41 -19.54
C PRO A 587 -4.11 -3.14 -20.73
N VAL A 588 -3.44 -1.99 -20.70
CA VAL A 588 -2.39 -1.74 -21.68
C VAL A 588 -1.44 -2.91 -21.54
N GLU A 589 -1.36 -3.75 -22.58
CA GLU A 589 -0.24 -4.67 -22.68
C GLU A 589 0.96 -3.75 -22.58
N ILE A 590 1.70 -3.90 -21.49
CA ILE A 590 3.05 -3.42 -21.45
C ILE A 590 3.67 -4.24 -22.57
N GLU A 591 3.74 -3.64 -23.77
CA GLU A 591 4.62 -4.14 -24.82
C GLU A 591 5.92 -4.46 -24.07
N PRO A 592 6.59 -5.58 -24.37
CA PRO A 592 7.97 -5.66 -23.94
C PRO A 592 8.62 -4.41 -24.53
N ASP A 593 8.72 -3.37 -23.71
CA ASP A 593 9.72 -2.35 -23.88
C ASP A 593 10.96 -3.19 -24.17
N ASP A 594 11.64 -2.86 -25.25
CA ASP A 594 12.98 -3.36 -25.57
C ASP A 594 14.01 -2.98 -24.46
N GLU A 595 13.53 -2.76 -23.22
CA GLU A 595 14.19 -2.63 -21.94
C GLU A 595 14.42 -4.03 -21.31
N LEU A 596 15.24 -4.86 -21.96
CA LEU A 596 15.72 -6.11 -21.35
C LEU A 596 16.76 -5.84 -20.25
N GLY A 597 16.30 -5.37 -19.09
CA GLY A 597 17.09 -5.37 -17.85
C GLY A 597 17.13 -6.77 -17.22
N LYS A 598 18.30 -7.19 -16.70
CA LYS A 598 18.50 -8.48 -16.00
C LYS A 598 17.42 -8.73 -14.92
N THR A 599 17.15 -7.73 -14.09
CA THR A 599 16.14 -7.80 -13.02
C THR A 599 14.70 -7.92 -13.55
N THR A 600 14.37 -7.27 -14.66
CA THR A 600 13.04 -7.34 -15.30
C THR A 600 12.78 -8.73 -15.86
N VAL A 601 13.76 -9.32 -16.54
CA VAL A 601 13.68 -10.71 -17.04
C VAL A 601 13.44 -11.69 -15.88
N ALA A 602 14.16 -11.51 -14.78
CA ALA A 602 14.05 -12.36 -13.61
C ALA A 602 12.66 -12.29 -12.97
N LEU A 603 12.10 -11.08 -12.80
CA LEU A 603 10.74 -10.89 -12.31
C LEU A 603 9.71 -11.51 -13.24
N ARG A 604 9.81 -11.28 -14.56
CA ARG A 604 8.92 -11.91 -15.54
C ARG A 604 9.00 -13.44 -15.50
N LYS A 605 10.19 -14.01 -15.29
CA LYS A 605 10.37 -15.46 -15.13
C LYS A 605 9.74 -15.98 -13.83
N ALA A 606 9.87 -15.24 -12.73
CA ALA A 606 9.21 -15.55 -11.47
C ALA A 606 7.68 -15.56 -11.63
N VAL A 607 7.12 -14.53 -12.26
CA VAL A 607 5.68 -14.42 -12.54
C VAL A 607 5.21 -15.54 -13.45
N ALA A 608 5.95 -15.85 -14.52
CA ALA A 608 5.63 -16.95 -15.40
C ALA A 608 5.61 -18.29 -14.65
N ARG A 609 6.57 -18.51 -13.74
CA ARG A 609 6.61 -19.71 -12.90
C ARG A 609 5.43 -19.78 -11.92
N ILE A 610 5.04 -18.65 -11.34
CA ILE A 610 3.87 -18.54 -10.46
C ILE A 610 2.58 -18.84 -11.26
N GLY A 611 2.44 -18.27 -12.45
CA GLY A 611 1.28 -18.49 -13.34
C GLY A 611 1.15 -19.93 -13.84
N GLN A 612 2.25 -20.69 -13.92
CA GLN A 612 2.22 -22.13 -14.18
C GLN A 612 1.68 -22.97 -13.01
N GLY A 613 1.45 -22.35 -11.85
CA GLY A 613 0.97 -22.99 -10.64
C GLY A 613 2.10 -23.37 -9.68
N LEU A 614 1.89 -23.04 -8.40
CA LEU A 614 2.71 -23.45 -7.27
C LEU A 614 1.87 -24.33 -6.33
N GLN A 615 2.49 -25.33 -5.70
CA GLN A 615 1.82 -26.10 -4.66
C GLN A 615 1.61 -25.25 -3.40
N SER A 616 0.65 -25.63 -2.57
CA SER A 616 0.38 -24.93 -1.31
C SER A 616 1.65 -24.85 -0.43
N GLY A 617 2.01 -23.63 -0.03
CA GLY A 617 3.22 -23.36 0.76
C GLY A 617 4.49 -23.14 -0.05
N GLN A 618 4.47 -23.26 -1.38
CA GLN A 618 5.60 -22.93 -2.24
C GLN A 618 5.66 -21.43 -2.55
N THR A 619 6.88 -20.93 -2.71
CA THR A 619 7.16 -19.54 -3.11
C THR A 619 8.38 -19.48 -4.02
N VAL A 620 8.46 -18.50 -4.92
CA VAL A 620 9.70 -18.24 -5.68
C VAL A 620 10.66 -17.46 -4.78
N LEU A 621 11.90 -17.93 -4.62
CA LEU A 621 12.92 -17.27 -3.82
C LEU A 621 13.78 -16.36 -4.69
N PHE A 622 13.94 -15.10 -4.29
CA PHE A 622 14.80 -14.13 -4.95
C PHE A 622 15.85 -13.64 -3.96
N LEU A 623 17.12 -13.93 -4.25
CA LEU A 623 18.27 -13.59 -3.42
C LEU A 623 19.06 -12.45 -4.06
N SER A 624 19.34 -11.41 -3.26
CA SER A 624 20.16 -10.26 -3.67
C SER A 624 21.14 -9.83 -2.56
N PHE A 625 22.12 -9.00 -2.87
CA PHE A 625 23.16 -8.59 -1.91
C PHE A 625 22.75 -7.42 -1.02
N SER A 626 21.99 -6.46 -1.56
CA SER A 626 21.66 -5.23 -0.84
C SER A 626 20.17 -5.10 -0.53
N ARG A 627 19.85 -4.47 0.60
CA ARG A 627 18.46 -4.11 0.94
C ARG A 627 17.86 -3.14 -0.08
N ALA A 628 18.69 -2.31 -0.71
CA ALA A 628 18.28 -1.41 -1.78
C ALA A 628 17.86 -2.18 -3.04
N ALA A 629 18.61 -3.21 -3.43
CA ALA A 629 18.22 -4.09 -4.54
C ALA A 629 16.92 -4.86 -4.23
N VAL A 630 16.79 -5.41 -3.01
CA VAL A 630 15.54 -6.03 -2.55
C VAL A 630 14.35 -5.06 -2.63
N ALA A 631 14.52 -3.82 -2.16
CA ALA A 631 13.48 -2.80 -2.23
C ALA A 631 13.11 -2.46 -3.68
N ARG A 632 14.10 -2.30 -4.57
CA ARG A 632 13.88 -2.07 -6.01
C ARG A 632 13.12 -3.22 -6.67
N VAL A 633 13.51 -4.46 -6.38
CA VAL A 633 12.85 -5.66 -6.90
C VAL A 633 11.41 -5.74 -6.41
N LEU A 634 11.16 -5.46 -5.13
CA LEU A 634 9.81 -5.40 -4.57
C LEU A 634 8.96 -4.27 -5.16
N ASP A 635 9.55 -3.10 -5.42
CA ASP A 635 8.84 -1.97 -6.02
C ASP A 635 8.53 -2.23 -7.50
N ALA A 636 9.48 -2.77 -8.26
CA ALA A 636 9.24 -3.24 -9.63
C ALA A 636 8.18 -4.35 -9.67
N ALA A 637 8.26 -5.31 -8.74
CA ALA A 637 7.25 -6.36 -8.63
C ALA A 637 5.85 -5.80 -8.33
N LYS A 638 5.71 -4.74 -7.52
CA LYS A 638 4.39 -4.10 -7.29
C LYS A 638 3.80 -3.45 -8.54
N MET A 639 4.65 -3.07 -9.50
CA MET A 639 4.22 -2.46 -10.76
C MET A 639 3.84 -3.53 -11.79
N ASP A 640 4.58 -4.64 -11.82
CA ASP A 640 4.47 -5.67 -12.87
C ASP A 640 3.74 -6.95 -12.42
N VAL A 641 3.46 -7.13 -11.12
CA VAL A 641 2.92 -8.36 -10.53
C VAL A 641 1.64 -8.08 -9.76
N SER A 642 0.62 -8.93 -9.96
CA SER A 642 -0.63 -8.83 -9.21
C SER A 642 -0.40 -8.99 -7.70
N TYR A 643 -1.25 -8.36 -6.88
CA TYR A 643 -1.15 -8.43 -5.42
C TYR A 643 -1.19 -9.87 -4.87
N GLU A 644 -1.93 -10.76 -5.54
CA GLU A 644 -2.01 -12.18 -5.21
C GLU A 644 -0.68 -12.91 -5.46
N HIS A 645 -0.03 -12.63 -6.59
CA HIS A 645 1.26 -13.23 -6.93
C HIS A 645 2.43 -12.66 -6.10
N LEU A 646 2.33 -11.42 -5.58
CA LEU A 646 3.34 -10.85 -4.68
C LEU A 646 3.51 -11.67 -3.40
N GLY A 647 2.43 -12.28 -2.88
CA GLY A 647 2.50 -13.15 -1.71
C GLY A 647 3.24 -14.47 -1.95
N LEU A 648 3.46 -14.84 -3.22
CA LEU A 648 4.16 -16.04 -3.64
C LEU A 648 5.63 -15.76 -4.01
N LEU A 649 6.09 -14.51 -3.89
CA LEU A 649 7.47 -14.10 -4.11
C LEU A 649 8.16 -13.80 -2.77
N SER A 650 9.20 -14.56 -2.45
CA SER A 650 10.05 -14.34 -1.29
C SER A 650 11.32 -13.61 -1.73
N VAL A 651 11.39 -12.29 -1.51
CA VAL A 651 12.57 -11.48 -1.84
C VAL A 651 13.34 -11.16 -0.58
N GLU A 652 14.58 -11.62 -0.48
CA GLU A 652 15.43 -11.40 0.69
C GLU A 652 16.90 -11.21 0.32
N THR A 653 17.69 -10.65 1.24
CA THR A 653 19.14 -10.62 1.04
C THR A 653 19.75 -11.99 1.39
N PHE A 654 20.92 -12.30 0.83
CA PHE A 654 21.68 -13.50 1.22
C PHE A 654 21.85 -13.64 2.74
N HIS A 655 22.21 -12.55 3.43
CA HIS A 655 22.34 -12.55 4.89
C HIS A 655 21.03 -12.83 5.62
N ALA A 656 19.91 -12.28 5.15
CA ALA A 656 18.59 -12.55 5.73
C ALA A 656 18.20 -14.02 5.55
N PHE A 657 18.45 -14.58 4.36
CA PHE A 657 18.23 -15.99 4.07
C PHE A 657 19.07 -16.91 4.97
N PHE A 658 20.38 -16.67 5.07
CA PHE A 658 21.27 -17.47 5.92
C PHE A 658 20.89 -17.38 7.40
N TRP A 659 20.53 -16.18 7.88
CA TRP A 659 20.05 -16.03 9.25
C TRP A 659 18.71 -16.74 9.49
N ARG A 660 17.80 -16.72 8.52
CA ARG A 660 16.51 -17.44 8.56
C ARG A 660 16.71 -18.96 8.60
N LEU A 661 17.78 -19.47 7.98
CA LEU A 661 18.18 -20.88 8.08
C LEU A 661 18.83 -21.19 9.43
N LEU A 662 19.82 -20.41 9.84
CA LEU A 662 20.61 -20.67 11.04
C LEU A 662 19.81 -20.51 12.33
N LYS A 663 18.98 -19.47 12.45
CA LYS A 663 18.28 -19.16 13.70
C LYS A 663 17.42 -20.33 14.23
N PRO A 664 16.61 -21.04 13.42
CA PRO A 664 15.86 -22.21 13.87
C PRO A 664 16.66 -23.53 13.81
N HIS A 665 17.67 -23.66 12.95
CA HIS A 665 18.30 -24.95 12.65
C HIS A 665 19.79 -25.07 13.04
N GLY A 666 20.42 -24.00 13.51
CA GLY A 666 21.84 -23.98 13.85
C GLY A 666 22.23 -24.93 14.98
N TYR A 667 21.27 -25.35 15.80
CA TYR A 667 21.49 -26.41 16.80
C TYR A 667 21.88 -27.76 16.16
N LEU A 668 21.54 -28.00 14.89
CA LEU A 668 21.94 -29.20 14.14
C LEU A 668 23.44 -29.23 13.84
N LEU A 669 24.12 -28.09 13.94
CA LEU A 669 25.58 -28.01 13.88
C LEU A 669 26.23 -28.41 15.21
N GLY A 670 25.49 -28.35 16.31
CA GLY A 670 26.00 -28.48 17.69
C GLY A 670 26.02 -27.17 18.48
N ALA A 671 25.56 -26.06 17.89
CA ALA A 671 25.44 -24.76 18.58
C ALA A 671 24.24 -24.71 19.55
N PRO A 672 24.16 -23.71 20.45
CA PRO A 672 23.03 -23.56 21.34
C PRO A 672 21.71 -23.35 20.60
N ARG A 673 20.60 -23.81 21.18
CA ARG A 673 19.25 -23.73 20.56
C ARG A 673 18.77 -22.30 20.27
N ARG A 674 19.31 -21.31 20.96
CA ARG A 674 18.98 -19.90 20.75
C ARG A 674 20.21 -19.19 20.20
N LEU A 675 20.12 -18.77 18.94
CA LEU A 675 21.16 -17.96 18.32
C LEU A 675 20.82 -16.47 18.39
N SER A 676 21.86 -15.65 18.52
CA SER A 676 21.80 -14.18 18.48
C SER A 676 22.88 -13.64 17.56
N ILE A 677 22.63 -12.48 16.96
CA ILE A 677 23.61 -11.82 16.07
C ILE A 677 24.62 -11.08 16.95
N LEU A 678 25.91 -11.29 16.70
CA LEU A 678 26.97 -10.43 17.21
C LEU A 678 27.07 -9.22 16.28
N LEU A 679 26.63 -8.05 16.75
CA LEU A 679 26.61 -6.83 15.92
C LEU A 679 28.05 -6.33 15.67
N PRO A 680 28.35 -5.69 14.52
CA PRO A 680 29.72 -5.28 14.19
C PRO A 680 30.41 -4.39 15.23
N HIS A 681 29.64 -3.55 15.94
CA HIS A 681 30.19 -2.71 17.00
C HIS A 681 30.52 -3.51 18.27
N ASP A 682 29.69 -4.50 18.62
CA ASP A 682 29.96 -5.42 19.73
C ASP A 682 31.16 -6.32 19.40
N GLU A 683 31.23 -6.77 18.15
CA GLU A 683 32.36 -7.53 17.62
C GLU A 683 33.65 -6.72 17.71
N ALA A 684 33.64 -5.47 17.24
CA ALA A 684 34.77 -4.56 17.32
C ALA A 684 35.21 -4.27 18.77
N ALA A 685 34.25 -4.17 19.70
CA ALA A 685 34.52 -3.99 21.11
C ALA A 685 35.18 -5.25 21.74
N LEU A 686 34.68 -6.44 21.42
CA LEU A 686 35.26 -7.72 21.88
C LEU A 686 36.65 -7.97 21.30
N ARG A 687 36.86 -7.56 20.05
CA ARG A 687 38.14 -7.63 19.35
C ARG A 687 39.21 -6.70 19.93
N GLY A 688 38.81 -5.67 20.70
CA GLY A 688 39.74 -4.81 21.44
C GLY A 688 40.73 -4.02 20.57
N GLY A 689 40.41 -3.81 19.29
CA GLY A 689 41.28 -3.09 18.34
C GLY A 689 42.22 -3.95 17.52
N ILE A 690 42.22 -5.28 17.66
CA ILE A 690 42.98 -6.21 16.82
C ILE A 690 42.49 -6.10 15.37
N GLY A 691 43.38 -5.81 14.42
CA GLY A 691 43.10 -5.77 12.98
C GLY A 691 43.60 -7.01 12.25
N GLU A 692 43.27 -7.14 10.96
CA GLU A 692 43.66 -8.28 10.12
C GLU A 692 45.18 -8.44 9.96
N GLU A 693 45.92 -7.34 10.08
CA GLU A 693 47.38 -7.31 9.98
C GLU A 693 48.10 -7.68 11.29
N ASP A 694 47.36 -7.79 12.40
CA ASP A 694 47.94 -8.13 13.71
C ASP A 694 48.16 -9.64 13.85
N ALA A 695 49.27 -10.05 14.46
CA ALA A 695 49.57 -11.46 14.71
C ALA A 695 48.50 -12.19 15.54
N GLN A 696 47.71 -11.44 16.32
CA GLN A 696 46.62 -11.94 17.17
C GLN A 696 45.29 -12.10 16.42
N TRP A 697 45.22 -11.74 15.13
CA TRP A 697 44.01 -11.89 14.31
C TRP A 697 43.53 -13.34 14.23
N ALA A 698 44.46 -14.28 14.10
CA ALA A 698 44.14 -15.71 14.08
C ALA A 698 43.47 -16.17 15.39
N ASP A 699 43.91 -15.65 16.53
CA ASP A 699 43.30 -15.94 17.84
C ASP A 699 41.88 -15.36 17.92
N TRP A 700 41.65 -14.18 17.36
CA TRP A 700 40.31 -13.57 17.25
C TRP A 700 39.37 -14.40 16.36
N LEU A 701 39.83 -14.86 15.20
CA LEU A 701 39.06 -15.74 14.32
C LEU A 701 38.64 -17.04 15.04
N HIS A 702 39.49 -17.57 15.92
CA HIS A 702 39.16 -18.71 16.75
C HIS A 702 38.15 -18.35 17.87
N ALA A 703 38.34 -17.22 18.53
CA ALA A 703 37.48 -16.76 19.62
C ALA A 703 36.03 -16.51 19.14
N ARG A 704 35.84 -15.88 17.97
CA ARG A 704 34.49 -15.65 17.41
C ARG A 704 33.77 -16.94 17.01
N GLU A 705 34.51 -17.97 16.60
CA GLU A 705 33.99 -19.32 16.37
C GLU A 705 33.56 -19.96 17.70
N GLN A 706 34.36 -19.84 18.76
CA GLN A 706 33.96 -20.31 20.10
C GLN A 706 32.68 -19.62 20.60
N LEU A 707 32.52 -18.30 20.38
CA LEU A 707 31.30 -17.58 20.72
C LEU A 707 30.05 -18.16 20.03
N PHE A 708 30.19 -18.62 18.78
CA PHE A 708 29.12 -19.31 18.07
C PHE A 708 28.78 -20.65 18.75
N TRP A 709 29.79 -21.47 19.03
CA TRP A 709 29.60 -22.82 19.59
C TRP A 709 29.15 -22.85 21.05
N GLU A 710 29.65 -21.93 21.88
CA GLU A 710 29.39 -21.94 23.32
C GLU A 710 28.19 -21.06 23.70
N GLN A 711 28.07 -19.88 23.06
CA GLN A 711 27.10 -18.85 23.45
C GLN A 711 26.01 -18.62 22.40
N GLY A 712 26.13 -19.23 21.21
CA GLY A 712 25.18 -19.01 20.12
C GLY A 712 25.23 -17.60 19.54
N ARG A 713 26.34 -16.87 19.72
CA ARG A 713 26.54 -15.52 19.16
C ARG A 713 27.26 -15.62 17.82
N VAL A 714 26.62 -15.15 16.76
CA VAL A 714 27.08 -15.35 15.37
C VAL A 714 27.51 -14.01 14.77
N ALA A 715 28.78 -13.89 14.38
CA ALA A 715 29.27 -12.75 13.60
C ALA A 715 28.64 -12.74 12.20
N PHE A 716 28.55 -11.56 11.58
CA PHE A 716 27.79 -11.37 10.33
C PHE A 716 28.39 -12.16 9.16
N ASP A 717 29.71 -12.17 9.04
CA ASP A 717 30.45 -12.89 8.00
C ASP A 717 30.43 -14.43 8.20
N LEU A 718 30.11 -14.90 9.40
CA LEU A 718 29.93 -16.34 9.69
C LEU A 718 28.56 -16.88 9.22
N PHE A 719 27.64 -16.04 8.75
CA PHE A 719 26.32 -16.50 8.32
C PHE A 719 26.41 -17.46 7.13
N ALA A 720 27.13 -17.07 6.07
CA ALA A 720 27.24 -17.91 4.87
C ALA A 720 28.03 -19.21 5.13
N PRO A 721 29.22 -19.19 5.79
CA PRO A 721 29.95 -20.41 6.14
C PRO A 721 29.13 -21.40 6.97
N LYS A 722 28.44 -20.92 8.02
CA LYS A 722 27.62 -21.79 8.89
C LYS A 722 26.36 -22.29 8.18
N ALA A 723 25.75 -21.49 7.32
CA ALA A 723 24.62 -21.95 6.51
C ALA A 723 25.05 -23.06 5.53
N ALA A 724 26.19 -22.91 4.86
CA ALA A 724 26.75 -23.94 3.98
C ALA A 724 27.02 -25.22 4.77
N GLU A 725 27.72 -25.14 5.90
CA GLU A 725 28.01 -26.27 6.78
C GLU A 725 26.72 -26.99 7.24
N LEU A 726 25.68 -26.22 7.56
CA LEU A 726 24.38 -26.76 7.97
C LEU A 726 23.69 -27.54 6.85
N LEU A 727 23.69 -26.98 5.63
CA LEU A 727 23.08 -27.61 4.46
C LEU A 727 23.85 -28.87 4.04
N GLU A 728 25.18 -28.87 4.11
CA GLU A 728 26.01 -30.05 3.83
C GLU A 728 25.75 -31.19 4.81
N ARG A 729 25.59 -30.88 6.10
CA ARG A 729 25.31 -31.88 7.14
C ARG A 729 23.86 -32.36 7.12
N CYS A 730 22.91 -31.54 6.65
CA CYS A 730 21.48 -31.82 6.73
C CYS A 730 20.79 -31.86 5.35
N GLY A 731 20.94 -32.98 4.64
CA GLY A 731 20.27 -33.17 3.34
C GLY A 731 18.74 -33.13 3.37
N HIS A 732 18.10 -33.32 4.54
CA HIS A 732 16.65 -33.11 4.65
C HIS A 732 16.27 -31.63 4.57
N LEU A 733 17.07 -30.75 5.15
CA LEU A 733 16.85 -29.31 5.09
C LEU A 733 17.01 -28.78 3.66
N VAL A 734 18.03 -29.27 2.94
CA VAL A 734 18.24 -28.96 1.52
C VAL A 734 17.00 -29.32 0.68
N ARG A 735 16.48 -30.55 0.84
CA ARG A 735 15.26 -30.99 0.13
C ARG A 735 14.03 -30.17 0.52
N LEU A 736 13.88 -29.81 1.79
CA LEU A 736 12.75 -29.01 2.28
C LEU A 736 12.78 -27.60 1.68
N ILE A 737 13.95 -26.97 1.62
CA ILE A 737 14.12 -25.64 1.02
C ILE A 737 13.83 -25.70 -0.48
N GLY A 738 14.39 -26.68 -1.20
CA GLY A 738 14.10 -26.84 -2.64
C GLY A 738 12.62 -27.14 -2.92
N ALA A 739 11.98 -27.93 -2.06
CA ALA A 739 10.53 -28.19 -2.16
C ALA A 739 9.68 -26.93 -1.86
N ALA A 740 10.10 -26.08 -0.93
CA ALA A 740 9.44 -24.81 -0.63
C ALA A 740 9.69 -23.74 -1.70
N HIS A 741 10.84 -23.81 -2.36
CA HIS A 741 11.29 -22.83 -3.35
C HIS A 741 11.65 -23.51 -4.68
N PRO A 742 10.66 -23.89 -5.50
CA PRO A 742 10.90 -24.61 -6.76
C PRO A 742 11.66 -23.78 -7.81
N LEU A 743 11.71 -22.45 -7.65
CA LEU A 743 12.54 -21.55 -8.43
C LEU A 743 13.30 -20.62 -7.45
N ILE A 744 14.62 -20.57 -7.62
CA ILE A 744 15.54 -19.70 -6.89
C ILE A 744 16.22 -18.79 -7.91
N ILE A 745 16.09 -17.48 -7.71
CA ILE A 745 16.70 -16.45 -8.52
C ILE A 745 17.85 -15.84 -7.72
N VAL A 746 19.03 -15.78 -8.33
CA VAL A 746 20.24 -15.20 -7.75
C VAL A 746 20.63 -13.98 -8.56
N ASP A 747 20.48 -12.81 -7.94
CA ASP A 747 20.89 -11.52 -8.47
C ASP A 747 22.37 -11.26 -8.16
N GLU A 748 23.07 -10.57 -9.07
CA GLU A 748 24.51 -10.29 -9.00
C GLU A 748 25.36 -11.55 -8.70
N ALA A 749 25.11 -12.64 -9.42
CA ALA A 749 25.72 -13.93 -9.15
C ALA A 749 27.26 -13.91 -9.20
N GLN A 750 27.86 -12.98 -9.96
CA GLN A 750 29.31 -12.76 -10.02
C GLN A 750 29.91 -12.31 -8.67
N ASP A 751 29.12 -11.66 -7.81
CA ASP A 751 29.56 -11.13 -6.52
C ASP A 751 29.35 -12.12 -5.36
N THR A 752 28.88 -13.33 -5.66
CA THR A 752 28.77 -14.37 -4.63
C THR A 752 30.15 -14.74 -4.11
N GLY A 753 30.31 -14.78 -2.78
CA GLY A 753 31.49 -15.38 -2.13
C GLY A 753 31.39 -16.91 -2.12
N THR A 754 32.48 -17.60 -1.83
CA THR A 754 32.58 -19.08 -1.90
C THR A 754 31.46 -19.79 -1.13
N HIS A 755 31.20 -19.40 0.13
CA HIS A 755 30.18 -20.06 0.96
C HIS A 755 28.75 -19.74 0.55
N ALA A 756 28.50 -18.51 0.06
CA ALA A 756 27.17 -18.12 -0.40
C ALA A 756 26.78 -18.91 -1.66
N TRP A 757 27.72 -19.06 -2.58
CA TRP A 757 27.54 -19.90 -3.76
C TRP A 757 27.40 -21.37 -3.41
N ARG A 758 28.21 -21.87 -2.46
CA ARG A 758 28.08 -23.25 -1.99
C ARG A 758 26.67 -23.60 -1.51
N CYS A 759 26.00 -22.67 -0.82
CA CYS A 759 24.59 -22.84 -0.45
C CYS A 759 23.67 -22.98 -1.68
N VAL A 760 23.88 -22.17 -2.72
CA VAL A 760 23.11 -22.22 -3.97
C VAL A 760 23.35 -23.53 -4.70
N GLU A 761 24.60 -23.96 -4.83
CA GLU A 761 24.97 -25.25 -5.44
C GLU A 761 24.28 -26.43 -4.77
N LEU A 762 24.24 -26.44 -3.43
CA LEU A 762 23.58 -27.51 -2.68
C LEU A 762 22.07 -27.56 -2.93
N LEU A 763 21.44 -26.42 -3.24
CA LEU A 763 20.01 -26.31 -3.51
C LEU A 763 19.65 -26.61 -4.96
N ALA A 764 20.57 -26.40 -5.91
CA ALA A 764 20.33 -26.56 -7.34
C ALA A 764 19.79 -27.95 -7.77
N PRO A 765 20.17 -29.09 -7.16
CA PRO A 765 19.56 -30.38 -7.48
C PRO A 765 18.08 -30.50 -7.12
N HIS A 766 17.55 -29.58 -6.30
CA HIS A 766 16.20 -29.64 -5.75
C HIS A 766 15.32 -28.43 -6.13
N ALA A 767 15.87 -27.45 -6.84
CA ALA A 767 15.16 -26.27 -7.30
C ALA A 767 15.75 -25.79 -8.62
N GLN A 768 14.93 -25.20 -9.49
CA GLN A 768 15.45 -24.49 -10.65
C GLN A 768 16.22 -23.25 -10.19
N VAL A 769 17.45 -23.06 -10.63
CA VAL A 769 18.26 -21.86 -10.32
C VAL A 769 18.37 -20.97 -11.55
N LEU A 770 18.10 -19.69 -11.38
CA LEU A 770 18.31 -18.64 -12.38
C LEU A 770 19.34 -17.65 -11.85
N CYS A 771 20.51 -17.57 -12.49
CA CYS A 771 21.56 -16.62 -12.13
C CYS A 771 21.54 -15.41 -13.08
N LEU A 772 21.57 -14.22 -12.50
CA LEU A 772 21.78 -12.97 -13.22
C LEU A 772 23.20 -12.51 -12.93
N ALA A 773 24.01 -12.27 -13.95
CA ALA A 773 25.38 -11.85 -13.75
C ALA A 773 25.81 -10.73 -14.71
N ASP A 774 26.68 -9.85 -14.23
CA ASP A 774 27.39 -8.84 -15.03
C ASP A 774 28.88 -8.81 -14.67
N LEU A 775 29.73 -9.37 -15.55
CA LEU A 775 31.17 -9.39 -15.31
C LEU A 775 31.79 -7.99 -15.30
N ASP A 776 31.21 -7.05 -16.04
CA ASP A 776 31.71 -5.67 -16.11
C ASP A 776 31.30 -4.83 -14.88
N GLN A 777 30.42 -5.35 -14.03
CA GLN A 777 29.98 -4.70 -12.77
C GLN A 777 30.48 -5.41 -11.51
N GLN A 778 31.47 -6.30 -11.64
CA GLN A 778 32.11 -6.91 -10.48
C GLN A 778 32.94 -5.88 -9.71
N ILE A 779 32.44 -5.45 -8.55
CA ILE A 779 33.07 -4.41 -7.71
C ILE A 779 33.42 -4.88 -6.29
N TYR A 780 33.12 -6.14 -5.96
CA TYR A 780 33.40 -6.76 -4.66
C TYR A 780 34.59 -7.73 -4.70
N ASP A 781 35.48 -7.61 -5.68
CA ASP A 781 36.68 -8.44 -5.86
C ASP A 781 37.70 -8.35 -4.70
N PHE A 782 37.57 -7.32 -3.86
CA PHE A 782 38.32 -7.20 -2.61
C PHE A 782 37.85 -8.18 -1.52
N LEU A 783 36.65 -8.77 -1.65
CA LEU A 783 36.15 -9.76 -0.69
C LEU A 783 36.77 -11.15 -0.97
N PRO A 784 37.18 -11.90 0.07
CA PRO A 784 37.73 -13.23 -0.11
C PRO A 784 36.79 -14.17 -0.86
N GLY A 785 37.26 -14.75 -1.96
CA GLY A 785 36.51 -15.74 -2.75
C GLY A 785 35.44 -15.14 -3.67
N VAL A 786 35.50 -13.84 -3.95
CA VAL A 786 34.77 -13.15 -5.01
C VAL A 786 35.78 -12.75 -6.08
N GLY A 787 35.63 -13.30 -7.29
CA GLY A 787 36.54 -13.05 -8.39
C GLY A 787 35.91 -13.38 -9.74
N PRO A 788 36.56 -12.99 -10.86
CA PRO A 788 36.01 -13.19 -12.21
C PRO A 788 35.82 -14.66 -12.57
N GLU A 789 36.53 -15.56 -11.88
CA GLU A 789 36.36 -17.00 -11.97
C GLU A 789 34.95 -17.47 -11.58
N ARG A 790 34.20 -16.71 -10.76
CA ARG A 790 32.89 -17.14 -10.25
C ARG A 790 31.92 -17.50 -11.36
N VAL A 791 31.84 -16.72 -12.43
CA VAL A 791 30.94 -17.07 -13.56
C VAL A 791 31.38 -18.37 -14.24
N SER A 792 32.69 -18.64 -14.28
CA SER A 792 33.21 -19.92 -14.78
C SER A 792 32.89 -21.09 -13.82
N GLU A 793 32.95 -20.86 -12.51
CA GLU A 793 32.52 -21.83 -11.49
C GLU A 793 31.02 -22.13 -11.60
N ILE A 794 30.18 -21.11 -11.81
CA ILE A 794 28.73 -21.27 -12.03
C ILE A 794 28.48 -22.17 -13.26
N ARG A 795 29.22 -21.94 -14.34
CA ARG A 795 29.16 -22.74 -15.57
C ARG A 795 29.49 -24.20 -15.31
N GLU A 796 30.61 -24.45 -14.62
CA GLU A 796 31.06 -25.80 -14.29
C GLU A 796 30.10 -26.52 -13.34
N ALA A 797 29.54 -25.80 -12.36
CA ALA A 797 28.68 -26.38 -11.34
C ALA A 797 27.26 -26.68 -11.82
N LEU A 798 26.69 -25.83 -12.69
CA LEU A 798 25.27 -25.91 -13.07
C LEU A 798 25.00 -26.37 -14.51
N ASP A 799 25.99 -26.34 -15.40
CA ASP A 799 25.79 -26.52 -16.86
C ASP A 799 24.57 -25.72 -17.38
N PRO A 800 24.52 -24.39 -17.15
CA PRO A 800 23.31 -23.63 -17.36
C PRO A 800 23.04 -23.35 -18.85
N PHE A 801 21.76 -23.21 -19.18
CA PHE A 801 21.37 -22.54 -20.43
C PHE A 801 21.74 -21.05 -20.35
N GLU A 802 22.72 -20.62 -21.15
CA GLU A 802 23.16 -19.23 -21.19
C GLU A 802 22.42 -18.43 -22.26
N GLN A 803 21.91 -17.27 -21.86
CA GLN A 803 21.36 -16.27 -22.74
C GLN A 803 22.05 -14.92 -22.47
N ASP A 804 22.80 -14.46 -23.45
CA ASP A 804 23.32 -13.09 -23.44
C ASP A 804 22.17 -12.14 -23.78
N LEU A 805 21.95 -11.13 -22.92
CA LEU A 805 20.92 -10.10 -23.11
C LEU A 805 21.43 -8.93 -23.97
N GLY A 806 22.68 -8.97 -24.43
CA GLY A 806 23.29 -7.95 -25.26
C GLY A 806 23.69 -6.70 -24.49
N SER A 807 24.15 -5.69 -25.23
CA SER A 807 24.66 -4.42 -24.69
C SER A 807 23.67 -3.25 -24.81
N ASP A 808 22.39 -3.50 -25.10
CA ASP A 808 21.43 -2.41 -25.32
C ASP A 808 21.09 -1.69 -24.01
N ASN A 809 21.35 -0.39 -23.96
CA ASN A 809 21.10 0.46 -22.80
C ASN A 809 19.74 1.15 -22.90
N GLY A 810 18.70 0.49 -22.39
CA GLY A 810 17.37 1.11 -22.22
C GLY A 810 17.32 2.22 -21.16
N ARG A 811 18.32 2.34 -20.28
CA ARG A 811 18.31 3.33 -19.17
C ARG A 811 18.64 4.75 -19.65
N SER A 812 19.37 4.92 -20.76
CA SER A 812 19.76 6.26 -21.25
C SER A 812 19.85 6.31 -22.79
N PRO A 813 18.74 6.09 -23.51
CA PRO A 813 18.73 5.88 -24.96
C PRO A 813 19.19 7.11 -25.77
N ASP A 814 19.06 8.32 -25.20
CA ASP A 814 19.43 9.58 -25.87
C ASP A 814 20.90 10.00 -25.69
N THR A 815 21.72 9.16 -25.07
CA THR A 815 23.09 9.51 -24.66
C THR A 815 24.11 8.48 -25.11
N GLU A 816 25.35 8.92 -25.34
CA GLU A 816 26.50 8.05 -25.57
C GLU A 816 27.18 7.63 -24.24
N ILE A 817 26.45 7.63 -23.11
CA ILE A 817 27.01 7.27 -21.80
C ILE A 817 27.50 5.82 -21.76
N LEU A 818 26.81 4.91 -22.45
CA LEU A 818 27.24 3.52 -22.59
C LEU A 818 28.53 3.43 -23.42
N ALA A 819 28.61 4.16 -24.53
CA ALA A 819 29.82 4.21 -25.35
C ALA A 819 31.00 4.78 -24.54
N PHE A 820 30.76 5.80 -23.71
CA PHE A 820 31.76 6.34 -22.79
C PHE A 820 32.21 5.31 -21.75
N ALA A 821 31.27 4.59 -21.13
CA ALA A 821 31.58 3.53 -20.16
C ALA A 821 32.40 2.40 -20.80
N ASN A 822 31.99 1.92 -21.97
CA ASN A 822 32.69 0.87 -22.72
C ASN A 822 34.10 1.31 -23.15
N ASP A 823 34.27 2.55 -23.60
CA ASP A 823 35.58 3.10 -23.96
C ASP A 823 36.51 3.22 -22.74
N ILE A 824 35.96 3.51 -21.55
CA ILE A 824 36.73 3.51 -20.29
C ILE A 824 37.09 2.07 -19.89
N LEU A 825 36.12 1.16 -19.89
CA LEU A 825 36.33 -0.26 -19.53
C LEU A 825 37.38 -0.93 -20.42
N THR A 826 37.34 -0.63 -21.73
CA THR A 826 38.32 -1.15 -22.70
C THR A 826 39.63 -0.35 -22.76
N ASN A 827 39.76 0.69 -21.93
CA ASN A 827 40.91 1.59 -21.86
C ASN A 827 41.27 2.22 -23.23
N ARG A 828 40.26 2.54 -24.05
CA ARG A 828 40.36 3.10 -25.39
C ARG A 828 39.42 4.30 -25.56
N PRO A 829 39.64 5.42 -24.85
CA PRO A 829 38.82 6.62 -25.02
C PRO A 829 38.94 7.15 -26.46
N ARG A 830 37.81 7.36 -27.16
CA ARG A 830 37.79 7.82 -28.57
C ARG A 830 38.35 9.23 -28.80
N GLY A 831 38.75 9.94 -27.76
CA GLY A 831 39.36 11.29 -27.83
C GLY A 831 38.42 12.42 -28.29
N ALA A 832 37.17 12.10 -28.63
CA ALA A 832 36.11 13.03 -29.00
C ALA A 832 35.07 13.18 -27.87
N PRO A 833 34.29 14.28 -27.82
CA PRO A 833 33.18 14.43 -26.88
C PRO A 833 32.12 13.34 -27.07
N TYR A 834 31.48 12.92 -25.97
CA TYR A 834 30.35 11.99 -26.00
C TYR A 834 29.06 12.76 -25.81
N ARG A 835 28.04 12.46 -26.60
CA ARG A 835 26.71 13.07 -26.48
C ARG A 835 26.11 12.76 -25.11
N GLY A 836 25.80 13.80 -24.34
CA GLY A 836 25.20 13.65 -23.02
C GLY A 836 26.19 13.33 -21.88
N VAL A 837 27.50 13.39 -22.14
CA VAL A 837 28.54 13.26 -21.09
C VAL A 837 29.44 14.49 -21.12
N GLU A 838 29.54 15.18 -19.99
CA GLU A 838 30.49 16.27 -19.80
C GLU A 838 31.62 15.88 -18.84
N ARG A 839 32.83 16.36 -19.13
CA ARG A 839 34.02 16.10 -18.30
C ARG A 839 34.58 17.40 -17.73
N ILE A 840 34.68 17.47 -16.40
CA ILE A 840 35.34 18.58 -15.70
C ILE A 840 36.63 18.05 -15.05
N SER A 841 37.79 18.44 -15.57
CA SER A 841 39.07 18.08 -14.98
C SER A 841 39.40 18.96 -13.78
N TYR A 842 39.96 18.37 -12.72
CA TYR A 842 40.38 19.07 -11.51
C TYR A 842 41.67 18.46 -10.92
N ASN A 843 42.38 19.23 -10.08
CA ASN A 843 43.54 18.73 -9.35
C ASN A 843 43.12 18.21 -7.97
N PRO A 844 43.28 16.91 -7.66
CA PRO A 844 42.79 16.32 -6.41
C PRO A 844 43.44 16.89 -5.14
N LYS A 845 44.64 17.46 -5.22
CA LYS A 845 45.34 18.05 -4.05
C LYS A 845 44.90 19.47 -3.73
N MET A 846 44.30 20.17 -4.69
CA MET A 846 43.91 21.58 -4.59
C MET A 846 42.42 21.79 -4.89
N VAL A 847 41.64 20.72 -4.90
CA VAL A 847 40.24 20.76 -5.34
C VAL A 847 39.41 21.59 -4.38
N ASN A 848 38.74 22.62 -4.92
CA ASN A 848 37.64 23.27 -4.24
C ASN A 848 36.35 22.51 -4.58
N TRP A 849 35.99 21.57 -3.71
CA TRP A 849 34.80 20.72 -3.87
C TRP A 849 33.52 21.52 -4.07
N ASN A 850 33.39 22.68 -3.40
CA ASN A 850 32.21 23.54 -3.52
C ASN A 850 32.09 24.10 -4.94
N GLN A 851 33.18 24.65 -5.48
CA GLN A 851 33.18 25.19 -6.83
C GLN A 851 32.98 24.09 -7.90
N LEU A 852 33.64 22.94 -7.73
CA LEU A 852 33.56 21.84 -8.69
C LEU A 852 32.14 21.28 -8.77
N LEU A 853 31.52 20.95 -7.63
CA LEU A 853 30.18 20.36 -7.60
C LEU A 853 29.11 21.31 -8.11
N ARG A 854 29.19 22.61 -7.79
CA ARG A 854 28.24 23.60 -8.32
C ARG A 854 28.38 23.82 -9.81
N ARG A 855 29.60 23.76 -10.35
CA ARG A 855 29.82 23.79 -11.80
C ARG A 855 29.22 22.55 -12.46
N GLY A 856 29.38 21.37 -11.85
CA GLY A 856 28.78 20.13 -12.33
C GLY A 856 27.24 20.19 -12.31
N ILE A 857 26.64 20.59 -11.19
CA ILE A 857 25.18 20.76 -11.08
C ILE A 857 24.68 21.76 -12.12
N LYS A 858 25.31 22.94 -12.23
CA LYS A 858 24.93 23.94 -13.25
C LYS A 858 24.99 23.37 -14.66
N ALA A 859 26.05 22.62 -15.00
CA ALA A 859 26.17 21.99 -16.31
C ALA A 859 25.02 21.00 -16.60
N ILE A 860 24.57 20.23 -15.61
CA ILE A 860 23.43 19.31 -15.76
C ILE A 860 22.14 20.10 -16.06
N PHE A 861 21.88 21.19 -15.32
CA PHE A 861 20.71 22.04 -15.55
C PHE A 861 20.76 22.75 -16.92
N ASP A 862 21.92 23.29 -17.29
CA ASP A 862 22.14 23.93 -18.60
C ASP A 862 21.92 22.93 -19.74
N ALA A 863 22.41 21.69 -19.60
CA ALA A 863 22.23 20.63 -20.59
C ALA A 863 20.77 20.16 -20.72
N ALA A 864 20.03 20.07 -19.62
CA ALA A 864 18.60 19.77 -19.64
C ALA A 864 17.81 20.86 -20.38
N ALA A 865 18.10 22.14 -20.07
CA ALA A 865 17.48 23.29 -20.73
C ALA A 865 17.80 23.33 -22.23
N ALA A 866 19.06 23.15 -22.63
CA ALA A 866 19.48 23.14 -24.03
C ALA A 866 18.85 22.00 -24.85
N SER A 867 18.50 20.89 -24.18
CA SER A 867 17.86 19.73 -24.81
C SER A 867 16.32 19.79 -24.78
N GLY A 868 15.72 20.86 -24.24
CA GLY A 868 14.28 21.01 -24.08
C GLY A 868 13.65 20.03 -23.08
N LYS A 869 14.45 19.42 -22.20
CA LYS A 869 14.00 18.48 -21.16
C LYS A 869 13.65 19.23 -19.86
N GLU A 870 12.71 18.69 -19.08
CA GLU A 870 12.43 19.20 -17.74
C GLU A 870 13.70 19.18 -16.87
N PRO A 871 13.86 20.12 -15.92
CA PRO A 871 15.01 20.11 -15.02
C PRO A 871 15.11 18.81 -14.23
N PRO A 872 16.33 18.33 -13.93
CA PRO A 872 16.55 17.06 -13.26
C PRO A 872 15.84 17.04 -11.90
N LYS A 873 14.91 16.10 -11.70
CA LYS A 873 14.16 15.91 -10.44
C LYS A 873 15.01 15.30 -9.33
N SER A 874 16.12 14.66 -9.69
CA SER A 874 17.10 14.10 -8.76
C SER A 874 18.50 14.17 -9.36
N ILE A 875 19.50 14.38 -8.50
CA ILE A 875 20.92 14.35 -8.87
C ILE A 875 21.63 13.45 -7.86
N ALA A 876 22.34 12.45 -8.37
CA ALA A 876 23.22 11.62 -7.55
C ALA A 876 24.67 12.09 -7.73
N VAL A 877 25.39 12.24 -6.61
CA VAL A 877 26.83 12.50 -6.61
C VAL A 877 27.52 11.25 -6.08
N LEU A 878 28.23 10.55 -6.96
CA LEU A 878 29.00 9.36 -6.61
C LEU A 878 30.45 9.75 -6.35
N ALA A 879 31.04 9.18 -5.31
CA ALA A 879 32.43 9.37 -4.93
C ALA A 879 33.11 8.03 -4.69
N ASP A 880 34.41 7.97 -4.94
CA ASP A 880 35.27 6.78 -4.81
C ASP A 880 35.53 6.37 -3.35
N THR A 881 35.41 7.29 -2.39
CA THR A 881 35.65 7.02 -0.97
C THR A 881 34.67 7.77 -0.07
N GLY A 882 34.38 7.20 1.11
CA GLY A 882 33.57 7.87 2.14
C GLY A 882 34.14 9.24 2.57
N ARG A 883 35.48 9.40 2.53
CA ARG A 883 36.13 10.69 2.78
C ARG A 883 35.77 11.73 1.72
N ASN A 884 35.78 11.37 0.45
CA ASN A 884 35.42 12.27 -0.65
C ASN A 884 33.91 12.54 -0.68
N ALA A 885 33.07 11.55 -0.38
CA ALA A 885 31.63 11.73 -0.21
C ALA A 885 31.31 12.72 0.93
N LEU A 886 31.97 12.59 2.08
CA LEU A 886 31.85 13.53 3.20
C LEU A 886 32.39 14.92 2.83
N GLY A 887 33.48 14.99 2.06
CA GLY A 887 34.02 16.25 1.53
C GLY A 887 33.03 16.97 0.61
N ALA A 888 32.40 16.23 -0.31
CA ALA A 888 31.36 16.73 -1.19
C ALA A 888 30.12 17.20 -0.41
N SER A 889 29.68 16.43 0.58
CA SER A 889 28.54 16.78 1.43
C SER A 889 28.80 18.06 2.23
N LYS A 890 29.96 18.17 2.90
CA LYS A 890 30.36 19.39 3.62
C LYS A 890 30.39 20.62 2.70
N ALA A 891 30.88 20.45 1.48
CA ALA A 891 30.95 21.51 0.49
C ALA A 891 29.56 21.98 0.01
N LEU A 892 28.63 21.04 -0.20
CA LEU A 892 27.24 21.34 -0.58
C LEU A 892 26.43 21.93 0.58
N SER A 893 26.67 21.50 1.82
CA SER A 893 26.06 22.06 3.04
C SER A 893 26.63 23.41 3.48
N ALA A 894 27.63 23.95 2.77
CA ALA A 894 28.33 25.19 3.12
C ALA A 894 28.93 25.20 4.54
N LEU A 895 29.38 24.02 5.03
CA LEU A 895 29.99 23.89 6.35
C LEU A 895 31.49 24.19 6.30
N GLY A 896 31.95 25.15 7.12
CA GLY A 896 33.36 25.57 7.28
C GLY A 896 33.72 26.89 6.58
N GLU A 897 34.69 27.64 7.13
CA GLU A 897 35.05 29.00 6.68
C GLU A 897 35.50 29.09 5.20
N ALA A 898 36.01 27.99 4.64
CA ALA A 898 36.45 27.92 3.24
C ALA A 898 35.31 27.67 2.23
N ASN A 899 34.10 27.34 2.68
CA ASN A 899 32.98 26.89 1.82
C ASN A 899 31.84 27.92 1.75
N LYS A 900 32.12 29.12 1.24
CA LYS A 900 31.09 30.18 1.05
C LYS A 900 30.12 29.80 -0.10
N GLY A 901 28.82 29.69 0.18
CA GLY A 901 27.77 29.41 -0.83
C GLY A 901 26.41 29.04 -0.21
N LYS A 902 25.35 28.94 -1.04
CA LYS A 902 24.00 28.49 -0.59
C LYS A 902 24.00 26.99 -0.29
N ALA A 903 23.54 26.58 0.89
CA ALA A 903 23.39 25.16 1.20
C ALA A 903 22.49 24.47 0.17
N VAL A 904 22.88 23.28 -0.27
CA VAL A 904 22.09 22.42 -1.16
C VAL A 904 21.55 21.27 -0.33
N ALA A 905 20.23 21.13 -0.22
CA ALA A 905 19.63 20.00 0.48
C ALA A 905 19.99 18.69 -0.21
N HIS A 906 20.56 17.74 0.53
CA HIS A 906 20.95 16.43 0.02
C HIS A 906 21.00 15.41 1.15
N LYS A 907 20.98 14.12 0.80
CA LYS A 907 21.23 13.00 1.72
C LYS A 907 22.61 12.42 1.44
N LEU A 908 23.39 12.20 2.49
CA LEU A 908 24.65 11.48 2.40
C LEU A 908 24.38 10.01 2.75
N HIS A 909 24.70 9.13 1.82
CA HIS A 909 24.65 7.69 2.01
C HIS A 909 26.07 7.15 2.02
N PHE A 910 26.39 6.33 3.01
CA PHE A 910 27.55 5.46 2.98
C PHE A 910 27.03 4.06 2.65
N ASP A 911 27.69 3.35 1.75
CA ASP A 911 27.54 1.89 1.74
C ASP A 911 28.17 1.39 3.03
N GLU A 912 27.35 0.73 3.86
CA GLU A 912 27.80 0.03 5.08
C GLU A 912 28.30 -1.37 4.75
#